data_AF-A0A535BQU0-F1
#
_entry.id   AF-A0A535BQU0-F1
#
_cell.length_a   1.000
_cell.length_b   1.000
_cell.length_c   1.000
_cell.angle_alpha   90.00
_cell.angle_beta   90.00
_cell.angle_gamma   90.00
#
_symmetry.space_group_name_H-M   'P 1'
#
loop_
_entity.id
_entity.type
_entity.pdbx_description
1 polymer ?
#
loop_
_entity_poly.entity_id
_entity_poly.type
_entity_poly.pdbx_seq_one_letter_code
_entity_poly.pdbx_strand_id
1 'polypeptide(L)'
;MLAIDTLSRAAQGFSVRTGSHDVDVCVVGGCGRAGLPLAIAFAKGGLRTAAYDVDKQRVATVSAGRMPFMEQGGEEALRDALVGEALTATTDPDLVRRARSIVIVIGTPVDEFLNPDLATFRRAIRDLRAYISQGALVVLRSTVYPGTTEWLARELHEQRIQADVAMCPERIVEGHALDELASLPQIIGADTEVARSRARALFAAITSSFVDATTREAEVAKLLTNTWRYMKFAVANSFFMVTHNAGVDYTRVLKAIRHDYPRAADLPSPGFAAGPCLLKDTMQVAAFARNTFSLGLAAMAVNEGLPQYVVDQVQRRIPLAGKTVGILGMAFKPGSDDGRASLSYKLRKLLDAAGATVLCTDPYVADDGLVPLDRVLRDAKILFVEDLLAHGHHVVGIDNHSKYGPLRKSYDEHPRYRFVEGDAKDATLLTELAADCDQVLAAAAMIGGIAYFHARAYDLIAENERILASTFDAAIAARARGRLERIVVLSSSMVYENATVFPTPESVAQTSPPPFSTYGFQKLASEYFARGAWEQYQLPFTILRPFNCVGIGERRAVLPSDAQPGNVTQATSHVVPDLIAKVLAGQDPLHVLGDGKQVRHYTYGGDLAIGIRLAMGSPRAVNETFNLATATPTTVEEVAAIIWRKIHPDRPLRIVHDAPLVYDVQVRRPDIRKAKEVLGFEATTPLASAIDELVAWMRTESSELSR
;
A
#
# COMPACT_ATOMS: atom_id res chain seq x y z
N MET A 1 -22.94 23.60 -32.55
CA MET A 1 -23.05 25.07 -32.38
C MET A 1 -24.29 25.52 -31.57
N LEU A 2 -25.24 24.63 -31.22
CA LEU A 2 -26.47 24.98 -30.46
C LEU A 2 -26.42 24.63 -28.95
N ALA A 3 -25.28 24.15 -28.44
CA ALA A 3 -25.12 23.75 -27.02
C ALA A 3 -24.35 24.77 -26.16
N ILE A 4 -23.76 25.81 -26.77
CA ILE A 4 -22.97 26.84 -26.07
C ILE A 4 -23.85 28.00 -25.59
N ASP A 5 -25.00 28.23 -26.23
CA ASP A 5 -25.85 29.41 -25.98
C ASP A 5 -26.79 29.24 -24.76
N THR A 6 -27.11 28.00 -24.38
CA THR A 6 -27.99 27.69 -23.24
C THR A 6 -27.28 27.83 -21.88
N LEU A 7 -25.95 27.61 -21.83
CA LEU A 7 -25.13 27.81 -20.63
C LEU A 7 -24.93 29.30 -20.32
N SER A 8 -24.83 30.15 -21.36
CA SER A 8 -24.71 31.60 -21.22
C SER A 8 -25.96 32.25 -20.60
N ARG A 9 -27.16 31.74 -20.91
CA ARG A 9 -28.43 32.26 -20.36
C ARG A 9 -28.73 31.81 -18.93
N ALA A 10 -28.24 30.64 -18.49
CA ALA A 10 -28.37 30.20 -17.10
C ALA A 10 -27.50 31.04 -16.14
N ALA A 11 -26.33 31.51 -16.59
CA ALA A 11 -25.47 32.42 -15.84
C ALA A 11 -26.06 33.84 -15.70
N GLN A 12 -26.90 34.29 -16.64
CA GLN A 12 -27.53 35.61 -16.61
C GLN A 12 -28.68 35.73 -15.59
N GLY A 13 -29.22 34.62 -15.07
CA GLY A 13 -30.21 34.62 -13.99
C GLY A 13 -29.68 35.09 -12.62
N PHE A 14 -28.37 35.26 -12.49
CA PHE A 14 -27.72 35.77 -11.27
C PHE A 14 -27.61 37.31 -11.22
N SER A 15 -27.98 38.01 -12.31
CA SER A 15 -27.73 39.45 -12.52
C SER A 15 -28.88 40.37 -12.05
N VAL A 16 -29.27 40.28 -10.78
CA VAL A 16 -29.91 41.42 -10.10
C VAL A 16 -29.20 41.64 -8.78
N ARG A 17 -28.19 42.53 -8.78
CA ARG A 17 -27.50 42.98 -7.57
C ARG A 17 -28.48 43.78 -6.72
N THR A 18 -29.16 43.13 -5.79
CA THR A 18 -29.76 43.80 -4.63
C THR A 18 -28.62 44.05 -3.63
N GLY A 19 -28.33 45.32 -3.35
CA GLY A 19 -27.06 45.80 -2.80
C GLY A 19 -26.74 45.46 -1.34
N SER A 20 -26.85 44.21 -0.89
CA SER A 20 -26.43 43.77 0.46
C SER A 20 -25.50 42.56 0.52
N HIS A 21 -25.33 41.82 -0.59
CA HIS A 21 -24.44 40.66 -0.66
C HIS A 21 -23.32 40.88 -1.67
N ASP A 22 -22.07 40.76 -1.23
CA ASP A 22 -20.89 40.83 -2.09
C ASP A 22 -20.10 39.50 -2.14
N VAL A 23 -20.64 38.47 -1.47
CA VAL A 23 -20.17 37.08 -1.47
C VAL A 23 -21.30 36.20 -2.02
N ASP A 24 -21.01 35.39 -3.04
CA ASP A 24 -22.01 34.54 -3.69
C ASP A 24 -22.35 33.33 -2.81
N VAL A 25 -21.34 32.72 -2.20
CA VAL A 25 -21.48 31.54 -1.34
C VAL A 25 -20.48 31.53 -0.18
N CYS A 26 -20.95 31.24 1.02
CA CYS A 26 -20.10 30.96 2.19
C CYS A 26 -20.23 29.49 2.59
N VAL A 27 -19.12 28.77 2.62
CA VAL A 27 -19.02 27.40 3.12
C VAL A 27 -18.61 27.44 4.60
N VAL A 28 -19.52 27.02 5.48
CA VAL A 28 -19.28 26.89 6.92
C VAL A 28 -18.66 25.53 7.22
N GLY A 29 -17.59 25.50 8.02
CA GLY A 29 -16.67 24.36 8.07
C GLY A 29 -15.80 24.31 6.81
N GLY A 30 -15.62 25.46 6.17
CA GLY A 30 -15.00 25.62 4.86
C GLY A 30 -13.51 25.33 4.81
N CYS A 31 -12.85 25.08 5.95
CA CYS A 31 -11.45 24.64 5.98
C CYS A 31 -11.29 23.15 6.32
N GLY A 32 -12.39 22.40 6.42
CA GLY A 32 -12.40 20.95 6.65
C GLY A 32 -12.33 20.11 5.36
N ARG A 33 -12.13 18.79 5.52
CA ARG A 33 -11.96 17.81 4.42
C ARG A 33 -13.07 17.81 3.36
N ALA A 34 -14.31 18.07 3.74
CA ALA A 34 -15.43 18.16 2.79
C ALA A 34 -15.75 19.61 2.39
N GLY A 35 -15.44 20.59 3.23
CA GLY A 35 -15.79 22.00 3.04
C GLY A 35 -14.82 22.73 2.12
N LEU A 36 -13.52 22.51 2.28
CA LEU A 36 -12.50 23.23 1.52
C LEU A 36 -12.50 22.85 0.03
N PRO A 37 -12.56 21.56 -0.37
CA PRO A 37 -12.65 21.21 -1.79
C PRO A 37 -13.92 21.78 -2.43
N LEU A 38 -15.02 21.86 -1.68
CA LEU A 38 -16.25 22.48 -2.16
C LEU A 38 -16.09 23.99 -2.35
N ALA A 39 -15.46 24.68 -1.41
CA ALA A 39 -15.20 26.12 -1.52
C ALA A 39 -14.29 26.43 -2.72
N ILE A 40 -13.26 25.63 -2.93
CA ILE A 40 -12.38 25.71 -4.12
C ILE A 40 -13.18 25.45 -5.40
N ALA A 41 -14.05 24.43 -5.42
CA ALA A 41 -14.87 24.12 -6.59
C ALA A 41 -15.84 25.25 -6.96
N PHE A 42 -16.49 25.89 -5.97
CA PHE A 42 -17.32 27.07 -6.23
C PHE A 42 -16.51 28.26 -6.76
N ALA A 43 -15.34 28.53 -6.18
CA ALA A 43 -14.44 29.58 -6.67
C ALA A 43 -14.00 29.34 -8.12
N LYS A 44 -13.61 28.09 -8.44
CA LYS A 44 -13.27 27.66 -9.81
C LYS A 44 -14.47 27.76 -10.78
N GLY A 45 -15.68 27.56 -10.27
CA GLY A 45 -16.94 27.78 -10.98
C GLY A 45 -17.30 29.26 -11.20
N GLY A 46 -16.45 30.20 -10.77
CA GLY A 46 -16.62 31.63 -10.97
C GLY A 46 -17.41 32.35 -9.88
N LEU A 47 -17.72 31.69 -8.76
CA LEU A 47 -18.44 32.30 -7.64
C LEU A 47 -17.47 32.94 -6.64
N ARG A 48 -17.80 34.14 -6.14
CA ARG A 48 -17.09 34.73 -4.99
C ARG A 48 -17.40 33.93 -3.74
N THR A 49 -16.42 33.17 -3.29
CA THR A 49 -16.61 32.14 -2.28
C THR A 49 -15.87 32.50 -1.00
N ALA A 50 -16.49 32.16 0.14
CA ALA A 50 -15.84 32.24 1.43
C ALA A 50 -15.80 30.89 2.13
N ALA A 51 -14.67 30.59 2.76
CA ALA A 51 -14.47 29.44 3.62
C ALA A 51 -14.42 29.91 5.08
N TYR A 52 -15.55 29.81 5.78
CA TYR A 52 -15.64 30.13 7.20
C TYR A 52 -15.35 28.88 8.05
N ASP A 53 -14.41 28.98 8.98
CA ASP A 53 -14.11 27.94 9.95
C ASP A 53 -13.78 28.54 11.32
N VAL A 54 -14.12 27.84 12.40
CA VAL A 54 -13.81 28.27 13.77
C VAL A 54 -12.37 27.97 14.15
N ASP A 55 -11.72 27.03 13.45
CA ASP A 55 -10.33 26.65 13.67
C ASP A 55 -9.36 27.67 13.05
N LYS A 56 -8.80 28.53 13.90
CA LYS A 56 -7.82 29.56 13.51
C LYS A 56 -6.58 28.98 12.82
N GLN A 57 -6.12 27.79 13.21
CA GLN A 57 -4.93 27.19 12.63
C GLN A 57 -5.20 26.70 11.21
N ARG A 58 -6.36 26.07 10.98
CA ARG A 58 -6.78 25.67 9.63
C ARG A 58 -6.99 26.88 8.73
N VAL A 59 -7.68 27.92 9.21
CA VAL A 59 -7.87 29.15 8.43
C VAL A 59 -6.54 29.79 8.07
N ALA A 60 -5.58 29.87 9.01
CA ALA A 60 -4.25 30.42 8.72
C ALA A 60 -3.49 29.59 7.68
N THR A 61 -3.63 28.26 7.73
CA THR A 61 -3.00 27.33 6.78
C THR A 61 -3.59 27.51 5.38
N VAL A 62 -4.92 27.53 5.28
CA VAL A 62 -5.64 27.76 4.02
C VAL A 62 -5.33 29.13 3.45
N SER A 63 -5.33 30.18 4.27
CA SER A 63 -5.02 31.56 3.84
C SER A 63 -3.59 31.71 3.33
N ALA A 64 -2.66 30.84 3.77
CA ALA A 64 -1.30 30.77 3.26
C ALA A 64 -1.16 29.95 1.96
N GLY A 65 -2.27 29.54 1.33
CA GLY A 65 -2.26 28.74 0.11
C GLY A 65 -1.69 27.33 0.30
N ARG A 66 -1.92 26.74 1.47
CA ARG A 66 -1.54 25.36 1.79
C ARG A 66 -2.76 24.52 2.16
N MET A 67 -2.78 23.26 1.71
CA MET A 67 -3.85 22.34 2.10
C MET A 67 -3.58 21.78 3.51
N PRO A 68 -4.59 21.78 4.42
CA PRO A 68 -4.42 21.22 5.77
C PRO A 68 -4.54 19.68 5.82
N PHE A 69 -4.70 19.03 4.67
CA PHE A 69 -4.81 17.58 4.51
C PHE A 69 -4.48 17.20 3.06
N MET A 70 -4.23 15.91 2.81
CA MET A 70 -3.98 15.40 1.46
C MET A 70 -5.22 15.45 0.56
N GLU A 71 -5.11 16.13 -0.58
CA GLU A 71 -6.15 16.22 -1.62
C GLU A 71 -5.49 16.43 -2.99
N GLN A 72 -5.82 15.60 -3.97
CA GLN A 72 -5.18 15.65 -5.29
C GLN A 72 -5.51 16.95 -6.02
N GLY A 73 -4.47 17.70 -6.43
CA GLY A 73 -4.63 19.01 -7.08
C GLY A 73 -5.18 20.11 -6.16
N GLY A 74 -5.39 19.83 -4.87
CA GLY A 74 -6.01 20.75 -3.92
C GLY A 74 -5.21 22.03 -3.68
N GLU A 75 -3.89 21.91 -3.52
CA GLU A 75 -3.04 23.06 -3.16
C GLU A 75 -2.85 24.05 -4.31
N GLU A 76 -2.67 23.56 -5.53
CA GLU A 76 -2.63 24.40 -6.74
C GLU A 76 -3.96 25.13 -6.93
N ALA A 77 -5.08 24.40 -6.91
CA ALA A 77 -6.40 24.99 -7.05
C ALA A 77 -6.75 25.99 -5.93
N LEU A 78 -6.29 25.74 -4.71
CA LEU A 78 -6.43 26.67 -3.59
C LEU A 78 -5.66 27.97 -3.85
N ARG A 79 -4.39 27.87 -4.27
CA ARG A 79 -3.57 29.05 -4.55
C ARG A 79 -4.18 29.90 -5.66
N ASP A 80 -4.63 29.28 -6.74
CA ASP A 80 -5.27 29.98 -7.85
C ASP A 80 -6.54 30.73 -7.38
N ALA A 81 -7.36 30.07 -6.57
CA ALA A 81 -8.57 30.66 -6.03
C ALA A 81 -8.31 31.86 -5.09
N LEU A 82 -7.24 31.80 -4.30
CA LEU A 82 -6.82 32.89 -3.40
C LEU A 82 -6.20 34.06 -4.17
N VAL A 83 -5.28 33.79 -5.11
CA VAL A 83 -4.62 34.81 -5.94
C VAL A 83 -5.63 35.54 -6.82
N GLY A 84 -6.61 34.83 -7.36
CA GLY A 84 -7.71 35.42 -8.12
C GLY A 84 -8.75 36.16 -7.25
N GLU A 85 -8.56 36.24 -5.93
CA GLU A 85 -9.51 36.77 -4.94
C GLU A 85 -10.92 36.15 -5.02
N ALA A 86 -11.03 34.97 -5.65
CA ALA A 86 -12.29 34.24 -5.80
C ALA A 86 -12.65 33.46 -4.54
N LEU A 87 -11.67 33.15 -3.69
CA LEU A 87 -11.85 32.49 -2.40
C LEU A 87 -11.25 33.33 -1.27
N THR A 88 -11.96 33.44 -0.14
CA THR A 88 -11.43 34.02 1.10
C THR A 88 -11.67 33.07 2.27
N ALA A 89 -10.62 32.67 3.00
CA ALA A 89 -10.74 31.91 4.23
C ALA A 89 -10.79 32.86 5.44
N THR A 90 -11.69 32.62 6.39
CA THR A 90 -11.87 33.51 7.55
C THR A 90 -12.40 32.80 8.79
N THR A 91 -12.12 33.38 9.96
CA THR A 91 -12.77 33.05 11.23
C THR A 91 -13.83 34.08 11.63
N ASP A 92 -14.02 35.13 10.82
CA ASP A 92 -14.99 36.20 11.08
C ASP A 92 -16.39 35.77 10.62
N PRO A 93 -17.35 35.60 11.54
CA PRO A 93 -18.70 35.19 11.19
C PRO A 93 -19.48 36.27 10.43
N ASP A 94 -19.06 37.54 10.42
CA ASP A 94 -19.74 38.59 9.65
C ASP A 94 -19.66 38.35 8.13
N LEU A 95 -18.70 37.56 7.65
CA LEU A 95 -18.66 37.16 6.25
C LEU A 95 -19.87 36.27 5.90
N VAL A 96 -20.36 35.43 6.82
CA VAL A 96 -21.58 34.64 6.62
C VAL A 96 -22.78 35.54 6.34
N ARG A 97 -22.87 36.70 7.00
CA ARG A 97 -23.93 37.71 6.79
C ARG A 97 -23.91 38.30 5.38
N ARG A 98 -22.72 38.45 4.79
CA ARG A 98 -22.54 39.00 3.45
C ARG A 98 -22.85 38.01 2.33
N ALA A 99 -23.03 36.72 2.64
CA ALA A 99 -23.24 35.69 1.64
C ALA A 99 -24.69 35.56 1.18
N ARG A 100 -24.91 35.41 -0.14
CA ARG A 100 -26.23 35.10 -0.72
C ARG A 100 -26.67 33.66 -0.45
N SER A 101 -25.72 32.74 -0.45
CA SER A 101 -25.93 31.32 -0.15
C SER A 101 -24.97 30.85 0.94
N ILE A 102 -25.44 29.99 1.84
CA ILE A 102 -24.66 29.45 2.96
C ILE A 102 -24.70 27.93 2.85
N VAL A 103 -23.55 27.28 2.74
CA VAL A 103 -23.45 25.81 2.71
C VAL A 103 -22.83 25.31 4.00
N ILE A 104 -23.56 24.52 4.77
CA ILE A 104 -23.15 24.07 6.10
C ILE A 104 -22.53 22.66 6.02
N VAL A 105 -21.23 22.60 6.29
CA VAL A 105 -20.37 21.40 6.25
C VAL A 105 -19.68 21.20 7.61
N ILE A 106 -20.49 21.02 8.66
CA ILE A 106 -20.01 20.79 10.02
C ILE A 106 -20.02 19.30 10.38
N GLY A 107 -19.10 18.90 11.25
CA GLY A 107 -19.04 17.54 11.76
C GLY A 107 -20.30 17.19 12.57
N THR A 108 -20.90 16.04 12.26
CA THR A 108 -22.06 15.50 12.96
C THR A 108 -21.66 14.21 13.66
N PRO A 109 -21.05 14.27 14.85
CA PRO A 109 -20.61 13.08 15.56
C PRO A 109 -21.80 12.22 16.02
N VAL A 110 -21.50 11.01 16.45
CA VAL A 110 -22.39 10.19 17.27
C VAL A 110 -21.91 10.22 18.71
N ASP A 111 -22.82 10.05 19.67
CA ASP A 111 -22.51 9.96 21.09
C ASP A 111 -21.87 8.60 21.47
N GLU A 112 -21.54 8.43 22.75
CA GLU A 112 -20.97 7.20 23.30
C GLU A 112 -21.90 5.97 23.17
N PHE A 113 -23.18 6.19 22.88
CA PHE A 113 -24.18 5.17 22.63
C PHE A 113 -24.44 4.95 21.13
N LEU A 114 -23.60 5.54 20.26
CA LEU A 114 -23.70 5.50 18.80
C LEU A 114 -24.97 6.16 18.23
N ASN A 115 -25.64 7.02 19.01
CA ASN A 115 -26.78 7.79 18.55
C ASN A 115 -26.32 9.14 17.95
N PRO A 116 -27.12 9.77 17.08
CA PRO A 116 -26.78 11.07 16.53
C PRO A 116 -26.65 12.16 17.62
N ASP A 117 -25.52 12.87 17.65
CA ASP A 117 -25.34 14.04 18.52
C ASP A 117 -26.00 15.28 17.89
N LEU A 118 -27.30 15.43 18.14
CA LEU A 118 -28.07 16.59 17.71
C LEU A 118 -27.73 17.86 18.52
N ALA A 119 -27.15 17.73 19.72
CA ALA A 119 -26.90 18.88 20.59
C ALA A 119 -25.77 19.75 20.03
N THR A 120 -24.69 19.14 19.56
CA THR A 120 -23.57 19.86 18.91
C THR A 120 -24.03 20.57 17.64
N PHE A 121 -24.82 19.89 16.80
CA PHE A 121 -25.37 20.50 15.59
C PHE A 121 -26.29 21.69 15.90
N ARG A 122 -27.22 21.54 16.86
CA ARG A 122 -28.14 22.60 17.27
C ARG A 122 -27.41 23.83 17.82
N ARG A 123 -26.32 23.64 18.59
CA ARG A 123 -25.49 24.74 19.06
C ARG A 123 -24.86 25.50 17.89
N ALA A 124 -24.25 24.78 16.94
CA ALA A 124 -23.65 25.41 15.77
C ALA A 124 -24.66 26.22 14.94
N ILE A 125 -25.88 25.69 14.73
CA ILE A 125 -26.95 26.43 14.05
C ILE A 125 -27.38 27.67 14.85
N ARG A 126 -27.49 27.55 16.19
CA ARG A 126 -27.85 28.67 17.07
C ARG A 126 -26.84 29.81 16.98
N ASP A 127 -25.55 29.50 16.89
CA ASP A 127 -24.49 30.50 16.81
C ASP A 127 -24.47 31.16 15.41
N LEU A 128 -24.71 30.37 14.36
CA LEU A 128 -24.74 30.86 12.98
C LEU A 128 -25.97 31.71 12.66
N ARG A 129 -27.12 31.47 13.29
CA ARG A 129 -28.39 32.11 12.92
C ARG A 129 -28.35 33.64 12.96
N ALA A 130 -27.53 34.22 13.86
CA ALA A 130 -27.38 35.68 13.99
C ALA A 130 -26.75 36.34 12.75
N TYR A 131 -26.12 35.52 11.89
CA TYR A 131 -25.43 35.93 10.67
C TYR A 131 -26.13 35.42 9.41
N ILE A 132 -27.27 34.74 9.51
CA ILE A 132 -28.05 34.34 8.33
C ILE A 132 -28.87 35.54 7.86
N SER A 133 -28.61 35.98 6.65
CA SER A 133 -29.30 37.11 6.05
C SER A 133 -30.71 36.77 5.56
N GLN A 134 -31.59 37.77 5.58
CA GLN A 134 -32.94 37.64 5.05
C GLN A 134 -32.90 37.35 3.54
N GLY A 135 -33.67 36.36 3.11
CA GLY A 135 -33.74 35.88 1.73
C GLY A 135 -32.58 34.96 1.32
N ALA A 136 -31.67 34.59 2.22
CA ALA A 136 -30.54 33.70 1.91
C ALA A 136 -31.00 32.28 1.53
N LEU A 137 -30.18 31.57 0.75
CA LEU A 137 -30.31 30.12 0.57
C LEU A 137 -29.40 29.42 1.58
N VAL A 138 -29.95 28.57 2.45
CA VAL A 138 -29.21 27.76 3.42
C VAL A 138 -29.22 26.30 2.98
N VAL A 139 -28.05 25.76 2.65
CA VAL A 139 -27.88 24.38 2.19
C VAL A 139 -27.19 23.56 3.27
N LEU A 140 -27.85 22.51 3.74
CA LEU A 140 -27.17 21.47 4.50
C LEU A 140 -26.45 20.53 3.53
N ARG A 141 -25.18 20.27 3.82
CA ARG A 141 -24.37 19.27 3.10
C ARG A 141 -23.76 18.24 4.04
N SER A 142 -23.64 18.61 5.31
CA SER A 142 -23.30 17.72 6.42
C SER A 142 -24.22 16.49 6.42
N THR A 143 -23.66 15.30 6.65
CA THR A 143 -24.50 14.11 6.89
C THR A 143 -25.30 14.31 8.17
N VAL A 144 -26.62 14.35 8.11
CA VAL A 144 -27.50 14.63 9.25
C VAL A 144 -28.52 13.52 9.44
N TYR A 145 -29.08 13.44 10.65
CA TYR A 145 -30.17 12.53 10.95
C TYR A 145 -31.44 12.93 10.16
N PRO A 146 -32.24 11.97 9.63
CA PRO A 146 -33.41 12.30 8.85
C PRO A 146 -34.42 13.19 9.60
N GLY A 147 -34.86 14.27 8.95
CA GLY A 147 -35.71 15.33 9.50
C GLY A 147 -34.96 16.55 10.05
N THR A 148 -33.61 16.57 9.98
CA THR A 148 -32.81 17.70 10.48
C THR A 148 -32.98 18.95 9.62
N THR A 149 -33.06 18.80 8.30
CA THR A 149 -33.26 19.90 7.36
C THR A 149 -34.62 20.57 7.55
N GLU A 150 -35.67 19.78 7.75
CA GLU A 150 -37.01 20.28 8.08
C GLU A 150 -37.03 21.00 9.42
N TRP A 151 -36.32 20.46 10.43
CA TRP A 151 -36.15 21.14 11.71
C TRP A 151 -35.47 22.50 11.55
N LEU A 152 -34.40 22.58 10.74
CA LEU A 152 -33.71 23.83 10.46
C LEU A 152 -34.65 24.85 9.79
N ALA A 153 -35.43 24.42 8.80
CA ALA A 153 -36.40 25.30 8.14
C ALA A 153 -37.44 25.87 9.13
N ARG A 154 -37.94 25.03 10.05
CA ARG A 154 -38.84 25.47 11.12
C ARG A 154 -38.16 26.44 12.10
N GLU A 155 -36.95 26.11 12.55
CA GLU A 155 -36.18 26.96 13.48
C GLU A 155 -35.93 28.35 12.89
N LEU A 156 -35.50 28.45 11.62
CA LEU A 156 -35.29 29.74 10.97
C LEU A 156 -36.60 30.53 10.83
N HIS A 157 -37.70 29.86 10.47
CA HIS A 157 -39.02 30.48 10.39
C HIS A 157 -39.49 31.02 11.74
N GLU A 158 -39.37 30.24 12.82
CA GLU A 158 -39.75 30.64 14.19
C GLU A 158 -38.93 31.84 14.69
N GLN A 159 -37.66 31.94 14.28
CA GLN A 159 -36.79 33.08 14.56
C GLN A 159 -37.01 34.26 13.60
N ARG A 160 -38.02 34.20 12.72
CA ARG A 160 -38.35 35.23 11.71
C ARG A 160 -37.20 35.52 10.74
N ILE A 161 -36.38 34.52 10.45
CA ILE A 161 -35.35 34.54 9.42
C ILE A 161 -35.96 33.92 8.16
N GLN A 162 -36.31 34.75 7.18
CA GLN A 162 -36.82 34.26 5.89
C GLN A 162 -35.64 33.70 5.10
N ALA A 163 -35.57 32.39 4.93
CA ALA A 163 -34.53 31.73 4.16
C ALA A 163 -35.08 30.50 3.44
N ASP A 164 -34.57 30.25 2.23
CA ASP A 164 -34.84 29.01 1.51
C ASP A 164 -33.88 27.92 2.04
N VAL A 165 -34.39 26.73 2.32
CA VAL A 165 -33.59 25.65 2.90
C VAL A 165 -33.55 24.43 1.98
N ALA A 166 -32.37 23.86 1.78
CA ALA A 166 -32.16 22.66 0.98
C ALA A 166 -31.15 21.70 1.63
N MET A 167 -31.18 20.42 1.24
CA MET A 167 -30.22 19.39 1.59
C MET A 167 -29.53 18.89 0.32
N CYS A 168 -28.23 19.13 0.20
CA CYS A 168 -27.42 18.72 -0.94
C CYS A 168 -26.25 17.87 -0.42
N PRO A 169 -26.45 16.56 -0.18
CA PRO A 169 -25.43 15.71 0.42
C PRO A 169 -24.20 15.59 -0.47
N GLU A 170 -23.04 15.39 0.15
CA GLU A 170 -21.82 14.99 -0.55
C GLU A 170 -21.78 13.46 -0.74
N ARG A 171 -21.10 12.97 -1.77
CA ARG A 171 -20.83 11.52 -1.98
C ARG A 171 -19.39 11.25 -2.40
N ILE A 172 -18.49 12.16 -2.05
CA ILE A 172 -17.11 12.16 -2.51
C ILE A 172 -16.24 11.18 -1.72
N VAL A 173 -15.18 10.71 -2.35
CA VAL A 173 -14.09 9.97 -1.74
C VAL A 173 -12.97 10.94 -1.38
N GLU A 174 -12.45 10.80 -0.17
CA GLU A 174 -11.32 11.61 0.29
C GLU A 174 -10.10 11.47 -0.63
N GLY A 175 -9.42 12.57 -0.96
CA GLY A 175 -8.26 12.59 -1.85
C GLY A 175 -8.58 12.84 -3.32
N HIS A 176 -9.85 12.72 -3.73
CA HIS A 176 -10.33 12.95 -5.10
C HIS A 176 -11.59 13.82 -5.15
N ALA A 177 -11.79 14.65 -4.13
CA ALA A 177 -12.97 15.49 -3.98
C ALA A 177 -13.18 16.44 -5.15
N LEU A 178 -12.12 17.11 -5.63
CA LEU A 178 -12.24 18.10 -6.72
C LEU A 178 -12.78 17.48 -8.02
N ASP A 179 -12.28 16.30 -8.38
CA ASP A 179 -12.70 15.59 -9.60
C ASP A 179 -14.11 14.98 -9.45
N GLU A 180 -14.41 14.42 -8.28
CA GLU A 180 -15.71 13.79 -8.02
C GLU A 180 -16.84 14.81 -7.86
N LEU A 181 -16.56 16.00 -7.31
CA LEU A 181 -17.54 17.09 -7.24
C LEU A 181 -18.05 17.48 -8.63
N ALA A 182 -17.16 17.51 -9.64
CA ALA A 182 -17.52 17.88 -10.99
C ALA A 182 -18.21 16.74 -11.77
N SER A 183 -17.81 15.49 -11.53
CA SER A 183 -18.25 14.34 -12.31
C SER A 183 -19.51 13.65 -11.75
N LEU A 184 -19.77 13.72 -10.45
CA LEU A 184 -20.92 13.06 -9.84
C LEU A 184 -22.21 13.91 -9.99
N PRO A 185 -23.37 13.25 -10.12
CA PRO A 185 -24.65 13.93 -10.00
C PRO A 185 -24.83 14.52 -8.60
N GLN A 186 -25.23 15.78 -8.51
CA GLN A 186 -25.61 16.43 -7.25
C GLN A 186 -27.07 16.11 -6.93
N ILE A 187 -27.32 15.53 -5.76
CA ILE A 187 -28.67 15.37 -5.22
C ILE A 187 -29.12 16.74 -4.69
N ILE A 188 -30.29 17.21 -5.11
CA ILE A 188 -30.94 18.45 -4.68
C ILE A 188 -32.20 18.08 -3.89
N GLY A 189 -32.07 18.01 -2.56
CA GLY A 189 -33.17 17.82 -1.64
C GLY A 189 -33.83 19.15 -1.28
N ALA A 190 -35.06 19.38 -1.71
CA ALA A 190 -35.81 20.61 -1.40
C ALA A 190 -37.32 20.36 -1.42
N ASP A 191 -38.01 20.95 -0.43
CA ASP A 191 -39.46 20.79 -0.24
C ASP A 191 -40.28 21.92 -0.88
N THR A 192 -39.62 22.94 -1.45
CA THR A 192 -40.23 23.99 -2.25
C THR A 192 -39.51 24.12 -3.60
N GLU A 193 -40.24 24.49 -4.64
CA GLU A 193 -39.67 24.66 -5.98
C GLU A 193 -38.66 25.83 -6.04
N VAL A 194 -38.90 26.87 -5.24
CA VAL A 194 -37.99 28.01 -5.12
C VAL A 194 -36.64 27.58 -4.54
N ALA A 195 -36.65 26.84 -3.42
CA ALA A 195 -35.42 26.34 -2.81
C ALA A 195 -34.68 25.38 -3.76
N ARG A 196 -35.42 24.50 -4.45
CA ARG A 196 -34.86 23.57 -5.45
C ARG A 196 -34.17 24.31 -6.58
N SER A 197 -34.85 25.27 -7.21
CA SER A 197 -34.33 26.05 -8.31
C SER A 197 -33.08 26.84 -7.91
N ARG A 198 -33.08 27.45 -6.71
CA ARG A 198 -31.93 28.20 -6.19
C ARG A 198 -30.74 27.27 -5.86
N ALA A 199 -30.97 26.12 -5.25
CA ALA A 199 -29.92 25.15 -4.95
C ALA A 199 -29.31 24.56 -6.23
N ARG A 200 -30.15 24.22 -7.23
CA ARG A 200 -29.67 23.78 -8.54
C ARG A 200 -28.82 24.86 -9.21
N ALA A 201 -29.26 26.11 -9.20
CA ALA A 201 -28.50 27.23 -9.76
C ALA A 201 -27.14 27.41 -9.08
N LEU A 202 -27.06 27.25 -7.75
CA LEU A 202 -25.80 27.29 -7.01
C LEU A 202 -24.85 26.15 -7.45
N PHE A 203 -25.33 24.90 -7.48
CA PHE A 203 -24.50 23.75 -7.82
C PHE A 203 -24.19 23.60 -9.32
N ALA A 204 -24.88 24.33 -10.19
CA ALA A 204 -24.57 24.42 -11.62
C ALA A 204 -23.19 25.04 -11.90
N ALA A 205 -22.60 25.75 -10.93
CA ALA A 205 -21.21 26.20 -11.00
C ALA A 205 -20.19 25.05 -10.93
N ILE A 206 -20.61 23.86 -10.44
CA ILE A 206 -19.73 22.71 -10.20
C ILE A 206 -20.04 21.55 -11.15
N THR A 207 -21.32 21.19 -11.33
CA THR A 207 -21.75 20.01 -12.11
C THR A 207 -22.96 20.32 -12.97
N SER A 208 -23.14 19.56 -14.04
CA SER A 208 -24.29 19.64 -14.96
C SER A 208 -25.34 18.54 -14.72
N SER A 209 -25.09 17.61 -13.80
CA SER A 209 -25.96 16.46 -13.52
C SER A 209 -26.63 16.58 -12.16
N PHE A 210 -27.96 16.42 -12.11
CA PHE A 210 -28.77 16.62 -10.91
C PHE A 210 -29.78 15.50 -10.68
N VAL A 211 -30.08 15.23 -9.42
CA VAL A 211 -31.15 14.33 -8.99
C VAL A 211 -32.03 15.06 -7.98
N ASP A 212 -33.29 15.26 -8.30
CA ASP A 212 -34.23 15.98 -7.42
C ASP A 212 -34.82 15.03 -6.37
N ALA A 213 -34.97 15.53 -5.15
CA ALA A 213 -35.55 14.83 -4.02
C ALA A 213 -36.22 15.82 -3.06
N THR A 214 -37.01 15.33 -2.10
CA THR A 214 -37.35 16.07 -0.88
C THR A 214 -36.13 16.18 0.03
N THR A 215 -36.17 17.08 1.01
CA THR A 215 -35.05 17.22 1.97
C THR A 215 -34.80 15.92 2.72
N ARG A 216 -35.85 15.26 3.20
CA ARG A 216 -35.78 13.98 3.91
C ARG A 216 -35.28 12.84 3.04
N GLU A 217 -35.72 12.74 1.79
CA GLU A 217 -35.21 11.72 0.86
C GLU A 217 -33.70 11.88 0.61
N ALA A 218 -33.22 13.12 0.48
CA ALA A 218 -31.80 13.40 0.29
C ALA A 218 -30.95 13.00 1.51
N GLU A 219 -31.43 13.28 2.74
CA GLU A 219 -30.79 12.85 3.99
C GLU A 219 -30.67 11.32 4.06
N VAL A 220 -31.78 10.62 3.80
CA VAL A 220 -31.84 9.16 3.82
C VAL A 220 -30.97 8.55 2.71
N ALA A 221 -30.98 9.11 1.51
CA ALA A 221 -30.17 8.63 0.39
C ALA A 221 -28.67 8.64 0.72
N LYS A 222 -28.19 9.70 1.40
CA LYS A 222 -26.80 9.77 1.86
C LYS A 222 -26.47 8.65 2.84
N LEU A 223 -27.31 8.47 3.86
CA LEU A 223 -27.09 7.45 4.89
C LEU A 223 -27.11 6.04 4.31
N LEU A 224 -28.07 5.74 3.44
CA LEU A 224 -28.19 4.43 2.80
C LEU A 224 -27.01 4.13 1.87
N THR A 225 -26.45 5.13 1.19
CA THR A 225 -25.27 4.95 0.31
C THR A 225 -24.07 4.43 1.10
N ASN A 226 -23.75 5.07 2.24
CA ASN A 226 -22.64 4.66 3.10
C ASN A 226 -22.94 3.35 3.85
N THR A 227 -24.19 3.17 4.29
CA THR A 227 -24.65 1.93 4.94
C THR A 227 -24.52 0.72 4.03
N TRP A 228 -24.96 0.85 2.76
CA TRP A 228 -24.79 -0.20 1.76
C TRP A 228 -23.32 -0.59 1.59
N ARG A 229 -22.44 0.40 1.43
CA ARG A 229 -21.01 0.17 1.27
C ARG A 229 -20.40 -0.52 2.50
N TYR A 230 -20.78 -0.10 3.70
CA TYR A 230 -20.33 -0.71 4.97
C TYR A 230 -20.77 -2.17 5.10
N MET A 231 -22.03 -2.47 4.73
CA MET A 231 -22.55 -3.84 4.69
C MET A 231 -21.81 -4.71 3.66
N LYS A 232 -21.46 -4.19 2.48
CA LYS A 232 -20.66 -4.94 1.51
C LYS A 232 -19.30 -5.35 2.07
N PHE A 233 -18.63 -4.45 2.80
CA PHE A 233 -17.38 -4.80 3.47
C PHE A 233 -17.58 -5.85 4.56
N ALA A 234 -18.67 -5.77 5.33
CA ALA A 234 -19.00 -6.78 6.32
C ALA A 234 -19.24 -8.16 5.69
N VAL A 235 -19.91 -8.23 4.53
CA VAL A 235 -20.07 -9.49 3.79
C VAL A 235 -18.71 -10.06 3.39
N ALA A 236 -17.81 -9.25 2.82
CA ALA A 236 -16.47 -9.69 2.44
C ALA A 236 -15.66 -10.19 3.66
N ASN A 237 -15.69 -9.45 4.77
CA ASN A 237 -15.02 -9.80 6.02
C ASN A 237 -15.60 -11.08 6.63
N SER A 238 -16.92 -11.23 6.64
CA SER A 238 -17.58 -12.43 7.14
C SER A 238 -17.23 -13.65 6.29
N PHE A 239 -17.21 -13.53 4.96
CA PHE A 239 -16.82 -14.64 4.09
C PHE A 239 -15.36 -15.03 4.31
N PHE A 240 -14.46 -14.06 4.44
CA PHE A 240 -13.07 -14.30 4.78
C PHE A 240 -12.92 -15.09 6.08
N MET A 241 -13.59 -14.68 7.16
CA MET A 241 -13.54 -15.39 8.44
C MET A 241 -14.08 -16.82 8.34
N VAL A 242 -15.19 -17.01 7.62
CA VAL A 242 -15.80 -18.34 7.41
C VAL A 242 -14.85 -19.25 6.63
N THR A 243 -14.31 -18.79 5.51
CA THR A 243 -13.40 -19.62 4.68
C THR A 243 -12.08 -19.87 5.37
N HIS A 244 -11.51 -18.88 6.06
CA HIS A 244 -10.25 -19.04 6.79
C HIS A 244 -10.39 -20.05 7.92
N ASN A 245 -11.49 -20.00 8.69
CA ASN A 245 -11.77 -21.00 9.73
C ASN A 245 -11.98 -22.41 9.17
N ALA A 246 -12.45 -22.53 7.93
CA ALA A 246 -12.59 -23.79 7.21
C ALA A 246 -11.29 -24.26 6.53
N GLY A 247 -10.17 -23.52 6.67
CA GLY A 247 -8.90 -23.84 6.01
C GLY A 247 -8.89 -23.57 4.50
N VAL A 248 -9.82 -22.75 3.99
CA VAL A 248 -9.97 -22.41 2.58
C VAL A 248 -9.35 -21.03 2.30
N ASP A 249 -8.57 -20.94 1.23
CA ASP A 249 -7.97 -19.69 0.76
C ASP A 249 -9.04 -18.76 0.18
N TYR A 250 -9.42 -17.73 0.95
CA TYR A 250 -10.41 -16.75 0.56
C TYR A 250 -10.06 -16.00 -0.74
N THR A 251 -8.77 -15.78 -1.02
CA THR A 251 -8.35 -15.05 -2.23
C THR A 251 -8.73 -15.83 -3.49
N ARG A 252 -8.55 -17.15 -3.46
CA ARG A 252 -8.99 -18.04 -4.55
C ARG A 252 -10.50 -18.10 -4.66
N VAL A 253 -11.22 -18.17 -3.53
CA VAL A 253 -12.69 -18.14 -3.50
C VAL A 253 -13.21 -16.83 -4.09
N LEU A 254 -12.67 -15.68 -3.67
CA LEU A 254 -13.03 -14.35 -4.14
C LEU A 254 -12.81 -14.20 -5.65
N LYS A 255 -11.70 -14.72 -6.17
CA LYS A 255 -11.44 -14.77 -7.61
C LYS A 255 -12.49 -15.63 -8.33
N ALA A 256 -12.77 -16.82 -7.81
CA ALA A 256 -13.73 -17.74 -8.42
C ALA A 256 -15.15 -17.17 -8.47
N ILE A 257 -15.61 -16.48 -7.41
CA ILE A 257 -16.95 -15.88 -7.38
C ILE A 257 -17.09 -14.63 -8.24
N ARG A 258 -15.99 -13.93 -8.55
CA ARG A 258 -15.99 -12.71 -9.37
C ARG A 258 -15.74 -12.96 -10.85
N HIS A 259 -14.95 -13.97 -11.19
CA HIS A 259 -14.47 -14.20 -12.56
C HIS A 259 -15.65 -14.36 -13.53
N ASP A 260 -15.75 -13.43 -14.48
CA ASP A 260 -16.82 -13.34 -15.48
C ASP A 260 -18.24 -13.47 -14.90
N TYR A 261 -18.43 -13.02 -13.65
CA TYR A 261 -19.72 -13.09 -12.96
C TYR A 261 -20.20 -11.69 -12.51
N PRO A 262 -20.99 -10.99 -13.35
CA PRO A 262 -21.39 -9.60 -13.10
C PRO A 262 -22.11 -9.36 -11.78
N ARG A 263 -22.83 -10.36 -11.25
CA ARG A 263 -23.62 -10.24 -10.01
C ARG A 263 -22.77 -10.15 -8.74
N ALA A 264 -21.50 -10.55 -8.79
CA ALA A 264 -20.58 -10.47 -7.66
C ALA A 264 -19.33 -9.63 -7.96
N ALA A 265 -19.27 -9.01 -9.15
CA ALA A 265 -18.09 -8.28 -9.62
C ALA A 265 -17.65 -7.15 -8.67
N ASP A 266 -18.60 -6.55 -7.93
CA ASP A 266 -18.39 -5.42 -7.03
C ASP A 266 -18.28 -5.80 -5.54
N LEU A 267 -18.31 -7.10 -5.21
CA LEU A 267 -18.02 -7.59 -3.87
C LEU A 267 -16.60 -7.16 -3.52
N PRO A 268 -16.30 -6.47 -2.42
CA PRO A 268 -14.95 -6.00 -2.10
C PRO A 268 -14.05 -7.11 -1.54
N SER A 269 -12.75 -6.83 -1.38
CA SER A 269 -11.83 -7.69 -0.63
C SER A 269 -11.99 -7.45 0.87
N PRO A 270 -11.68 -8.43 1.74
CA PRO A 270 -11.74 -8.27 3.18
C PRO A 270 -10.65 -7.30 3.64
N GLY A 271 -10.91 -6.63 4.76
CA GLY A 271 -10.01 -5.67 5.37
C GLY A 271 -10.73 -4.77 6.37
N PHE A 272 -9.97 -3.89 7.00
CA PHE A 272 -10.49 -2.91 7.94
C PHE A 272 -11.41 -1.91 7.24
N ALA A 273 -12.72 -2.08 7.44
CA ALA A 273 -13.75 -1.18 6.96
C ALA A 273 -13.92 -0.04 7.95
N ALA A 274 -13.12 1.01 7.76
CA ALA A 274 -12.92 2.07 8.74
C ALA A 274 -13.27 3.46 8.18
N GLY A 275 -12.93 4.50 8.95
CA GLY A 275 -13.11 5.90 8.57
C GLY A 275 -14.35 6.53 9.18
N PRO A 276 -14.42 7.88 9.18
CA PRO A 276 -15.36 8.63 10.00
C PRO A 276 -16.84 8.51 9.57
N CYS A 277 -17.11 8.07 8.34
CA CYS A 277 -18.45 8.09 7.78
C CYS A 277 -19.18 6.74 7.87
N LEU A 278 -18.53 5.62 7.54
CA LEU A 278 -19.22 4.36 7.27
C LEU A 278 -19.95 3.78 8.50
N LEU A 279 -19.24 3.62 9.61
CA LEU A 279 -19.83 3.13 10.86
C LEU A 279 -20.91 4.10 11.36
N LYS A 280 -20.53 5.37 11.47
CA LYS A 280 -21.38 6.43 12.01
C LYS A 280 -22.72 6.52 11.27
N ASP A 281 -22.68 6.59 9.94
CA ASP A 281 -23.88 6.74 9.12
C ASP A 281 -24.77 5.49 9.20
N THR A 282 -24.15 4.30 9.27
CA THR A 282 -24.88 3.05 9.50
C THR A 282 -25.60 3.05 10.86
N MET A 283 -24.97 3.58 11.91
CA MET A 283 -25.60 3.72 13.22
C MET A 283 -26.71 4.77 13.24
N GLN A 284 -26.60 5.84 12.45
CA GLN A 284 -27.73 6.77 12.27
C GLN A 284 -28.93 6.10 11.60
N VAL A 285 -28.72 5.21 10.62
CA VAL A 285 -29.82 4.40 10.04
C VAL A 285 -30.41 3.45 11.08
N ALA A 286 -29.57 2.80 11.89
CA ALA A 286 -30.04 1.93 12.96
C ALA A 286 -30.91 2.69 13.97
N ALA A 287 -30.45 3.86 14.44
CA ALA A 287 -31.21 4.73 15.32
C ALA A 287 -32.53 5.20 14.68
N PHE A 288 -32.49 5.59 13.40
CA PHE A 288 -33.69 5.98 12.63
C PHE A 288 -34.71 4.84 12.53
N ALA A 289 -34.23 3.61 12.37
CA ALA A 289 -35.04 2.40 12.38
C ALA A 289 -35.39 1.92 13.81
N ARG A 290 -35.16 2.72 14.85
CA ARG A 290 -35.39 2.35 16.27
C ARG A 290 -34.69 1.03 16.65
N ASN A 291 -33.45 0.87 16.19
CA ASN A 291 -32.60 -0.30 16.38
C ASN A 291 -33.18 -1.63 15.86
N THR A 292 -34.13 -1.58 14.93
CA THR A 292 -34.69 -2.77 14.27
C THR A 292 -33.94 -3.16 12.98
N PHE A 293 -32.93 -2.37 12.59
CA PHE A 293 -32.10 -2.63 11.41
C PHE A 293 -30.98 -3.64 11.70
N SER A 294 -31.37 -4.92 11.81
CA SER A 294 -30.47 -6.02 12.19
C SER A 294 -29.25 -6.18 11.29
N LEU A 295 -29.39 -5.97 9.98
CA LEU A 295 -28.28 -6.07 9.02
C LEU A 295 -27.19 -5.02 9.28
N GLY A 296 -27.56 -3.78 9.62
CA GLY A 296 -26.59 -2.74 9.98
C GLY A 296 -25.84 -3.06 11.26
N LEU A 297 -26.54 -3.59 12.27
CA LEU A 297 -25.93 -4.02 13.54
C LEU A 297 -24.98 -5.22 13.33
N ALA A 298 -25.37 -6.17 12.48
CA ALA A 298 -24.51 -7.30 12.11
C ALA A 298 -23.28 -6.81 11.34
N ALA A 299 -23.44 -5.86 10.42
CA ALA A 299 -22.32 -5.29 9.69
C ALA A 299 -21.32 -4.57 10.61
N MET A 300 -21.83 -3.82 11.59
CA MET A 300 -21.01 -3.25 12.65
C MET A 300 -20.25 -4.35 13.40
N ALA A 301 -20.94 -5.37 13.92
CA ALA A 301 -20.31 -6.43 14.69
C ALA A 301 -19.19 -7.15 13.92
N VAL A 302 -19.38 -7.41 12.62
CA VAL A 302 -18.37 -8.06 11.78
C VAL A 302 -17.18 -7.15 11.53
N ASN A 303 -17.41 -5.92 11.07
CA ASN A 303 -16.33 -5.00 10.70
C ASN A 303 -15.52 -4.57 11.93
N GLU A 304 -16.20 -4.23 13.02
CA GLU A 304 -15.56 -3.84 14.29
C GLU A 304 -14.94 -5.03 15.02
N GLY A 305 -15.42 -6.26 14.78
CA GLY A 305 -14.88 -7.49 15.35
C GLY A 305 -13.64 -8.03 14.64
N LEU A 306 -13.38 -7.62 13.39
CA LEU A 306 -12.27 -8.12 12.59
C LEU A 306 -10.89 -7.93 13.26
N PRO A 307 -10.55 -6.79 13.90
CA PRO A 307 -9.30 -6.67 14.65
C PRO A 307 -9.12 -7.73 15.73
N GLN A 308 -10.17 -8.06 16.50
CA GLN A 308 -10.10 -9.12 17.50
C GLN A 308 -9.88 -10.48 16.85
N TYR A 309 -10.57 -10.76 15.75
CA TYR A 309 -10.36 -11.99 14.99
C TYR A 309 -8.90 -12.14 14.56
N VAL A 310 -8.28 -11.07 14.05
CA VAL A 310 -6.85 -11.07 13.68
C VAL A 310 -5.97 -11.39 14.89
N VAL A 311 -6.20 -10.74 16.04
CA VAL A 311 -5.48 -11.01 17.29
C VAL A 311 -5.62 -12.47 17.70
N ASP A 312 -6.83 -13.02 17.68
CA ASP A 312 -7.10 -14.42 18.02
C ASP A 312 -6.34 -15.39 17.09
N GLN A 313 -6.32 -15.12 15.78
CA GLN A 313 -5.58 -15.95 14.82
C GLN A 313 -4.07 -15.91 15.08
N VAL A 314 -3.52 -14.75 15.45
CA VAL A 314 -2.11 -14.61 15.81
C VAL A 314 -1.81 -15.35 17.11
N GLN A 315 -2.64 -15.18 18.16
CA GLN A 315 -2.48 -15.83 19.46
C GLN A 315 -2.51 -17.36 19.36
N ARG A 316 -3.33 -17.94 18.47
CA ARG A 316 -3.34 -19.39 18.20
C ARG A 316 -2.01 -19.92 17.67
N ARG A 317 -1.19 -19.07 17.05
CA ARG A 317 0.09 -19.45 16.42
C ARG A 317 1.31 -19.08 17.27
N ILE A 318 1.24 -17.95 17.97
CA ILE A 318 2.34 -17.37 18.76
C ILE A 318 1.76 -16.65 20.00
N PRO A 319 2.26 -16.92 21.22
CA PRO A 319 1.90 -16.14 22.40
C PRO A 319 2.31 -14.67 22.24
N LEU A 320 1.39 -13.75 22.47
CA LEU A 320 1.63 -12.31 22.33
C LEU A 320 2.32 -11.68 23.55
N ALA A 321 2.17 -12.26 24.73
CA ALA A 321 2.75 -11.75 25.97
C ALA A 321 4.28 -11.63 25.86
N GLY A 322 4.80 -10.43 26.12
CA GLY A 322 6.24 -10.12 26.07
C GLY A 322 6.83 -10.08 24.65
N LYS A 323 6.01 -10.09 23.59
CA LYS A 323 6.46 -9.94 22.20
C LYS A 323 6.31 -8.49 21.73
N THR A 324 7.17 -8.07 20.83
CA THR A 324 7.03 -6.79 20.12
C THR A 324 6.33 -7.01 18.79
N VAL A 325 5.22 -6.32 18.56
CA VAL A 325 4.42 -6.42 17.33
C VAL A 325 4.45 -5.08 16.59
N GLY A 326 4.78 -5.10 15.31
CA GLY A 326 4.71 -3.93 14.44
C GLY A 326 3.36 -3.82 13.73
N ILE A 327 2.73 -2.64 13.77
CA ILE A 327 1.60 -2.28 12.90
C ILE A 327 2.12 -1.31 11.84
N LEU A 328 2.06 -1.75 10.59
CA LEU A 328 2.41 -0.94 9.42
C LEU A 328 1.11 -0.37 8.82
N GLY A 329 0.88 0.92 8.98
CA GLY A 329 -0.32 1.61 8.51
C GLY A 329 -1.32 1.89 9.63
N MET A 330 -1.52 3.17 9.88
CA MET A 330 -2.42 3.73 10.89
C MET A 330 -3.54 4.56 10.28
N ALA A 331 -3.39 5.01 9.02
CA ALA A 331 -4.48 5.59 8.25
C ALA A 331 -5.65 4.61 8.11
N PHE A 332 -6.89 5.12 8.02
CA PHE A 332 -8.05 4.25 7.88
C PHE A 332 -8.13 3.60 6.48
N LYS A 333 -7.41 4.15 5.49
CA LYS A 333 -7.31 3.63 4.12
C LYS A 333 -5.93 3.92 3.51
N PRO A 334 -5.52 3.19 2.45
CA PRO A 334 -4.27 3.47 1.74
C PRO A 334 -4.23 4.89 1.14
N GLY A 335 -3.06 5.53 1.20
CA GLY A 335 -2.82 6.85 0.58
C GLY A 335 -3.56 8.01 1.24
N SER A 336 -3.95 7.88 2.51
CA SER A 336 -4.61 8.92 3.30
C SER A 336 -3.79 9.26 4.53
N ASP A 337 -3.82 10.53 4.93
CA ASP A 337 -3.26 11.06 6.17
C ASP A 337 -4.28 11.03 7.33
N ASP A 338 -5.45 10.41 7.14
CA ASP A 338 -6.52 10.38 8.13
C ASP A 338 -6.49 9.11 8.99
N GLY A 339 -6.08 9.28 10.25
CA GLY A 339 -6.13 8.23 11.28
C GLY A 339 -7.50 8.09 11.97
N ARG A 340 -8.46 8.98 11.71
CA ARG A 340 -9.74 9.01 12.46
C ARG A 340 -10.55 7.75 12.19
N ALA A 341 -11.05 7.15 13.28
CA ALA A 341 -11.81 5.90 13.25
C ALA A 341 -11.09 4.75 12.52
N SER A 342 -9.75 4.79 12.42
CA SER A 342 -8.96 3.69 11.90
C SER A 342 -8.98 2.50 12.86
N LEU A 343 -9.25 1.31 12.33
CA LEU A 343 -9.25 0.08 13.11
C LEU A 343 -7.84 -0.39 13.49
N SER A 344 -6.78 0.17 12.89
CA SER A 344 -5.40 -0.09 13.31
C SER A 344 -5.15 0.34 14.75
N TYR A 345 -5.77 1.43 15.22
CA TYR A 345 -5.69 1.84 16.63
C TYR A 345 -6.42 0.87 17.57
N LYS A 346 -7.52 0.26 17.09
CA LYS A 346 -8.22 -0.79 17.85
C LYS A 346 -7.36 -2.04 17.92
N LEU A 347 -6.78 -2.45 16.80
CA LEU A 347 -5.81 -3.56 16.74
C LEU A 347 -4.66 -3.35 17.72
N ARG A 348 -4.06 -2.15 17.74
CA ARG A 348 -3.02 -1.77 18.71
C ARG A 348 -3.46 -2.05 20.15
N LYS A 349 -4.62 -1.52 20.56
CA LYS A 349 -5.15 -1.71 21.93
C LYS A 349 -5.38 -3.18 22.28
N LEU A 350 -5.86 -3.98 21.33
CA LEU A 350 -6.11 -5.40 21.55
C LEU A 350 -4.81 -6.21 21.68
N LEU A 351 -3.79 -5.86 20.89
CA LEU A 351 -2.45 -6.44 21.02
C LEU A 351 -1.78 -6.03 22.33
N ASP A 352 -1.89 -4.76 22.73
CA ASP A 352 -1.42 -4.26 24.03
C ASP A 352 -2.11 -5.03 25.18
N ALA A 353 -3.44 -5.20 25.11
CA ALA A 353 -4.21 -5.96 26.09
C ALA A 353 -3.83 -7.46 26.14
N ALA A 354 -3.36 -8.02 25.02
CA ALA A 354 -2.82 -9.37 24.94
C ALA A 354 -1.37 -9.50 25.47
N GLY A 355 -0.80 -8.41 26.00
CA GLY A 355 0.53 -8.38 26.60
C GLY A 355 1.69 -8.15 25.63
N ALA A 356 1.40 -7.76 24.38
CA ALA A 356 2.43 -7.36 23.42
C ALA A 356 2.89 -5.92 23.67
N THR A 357 4.13 -5.61 23.28
CA THR A 357 4.59 -4.24 23.08
C THR A 357 4.33 -3.87 21.62
N VAL A 358 3.50 -2.87 21.35
CA VAL A 358 3.13 -2.54 19.97
C VAL A 358 3.89 -1.32 19.47
N LEU A 359 4.53 -1.45 18.31
CA LEU A 359 5.16 -0.37 17.57
C LEU A 359 4.31 -0.04 16.35
N CYS A 360 4.04 1.23 16.11
CA CYS A 360 3.20 1.67 15.00
C CYS A 360 3.96 2.62 14.09
N THR A 361 3.75 2.52 12.79
CA THR A 361 4.29 3.46 11.79
C THR A 361 3.26 3.71 10.70
N ASP A 362 3.30 4.91 10.12
CA ASP A 362 2.52 5.27 8.94
C ASP A 362 3.27 6.40 8.19
N PRO A 363 3.35 6.37 6.85
CA PRO A 363 4.05 7.40 6.09
C PRO A 363 3.27 8.72 5.93
N TYR A 364 1.95 8.73 6.21
CA TYR A 364 1.06 9.87 5.96
C TYR A 364 0.43 10.42 7.25
N VAL A 365 0.16 9.56 8.25
CA VAL A 365 -0.42 9.99 9.53
C VAL A 365 0.67 10.60 10.42
N ALA A 366 0.45 11.83 10.86
CA ALA A 366 1.28 12.47 11.88
C ALA A 366 0.67 12.24 13.28
N ASP A 367 1.28 11.36 14.07
CA ASP A 367 0.91 11.08 15.46
C ASP A 367 2.19 10.79 16.27
N ASP A 368 2.33 11.43 17.44
CA ASP A 368 3.53 11.37 18.29
C ASP A 368 3.84 9.95 18.81
N GLY A 369 2.83 9.06 18.82
CA GLY A 369 2.98 7.67 19.20
C GLY A 369 3.55 6.78 18.09
N LEU A 370 3.74 7.31 16.88
CA LEU A 370 4.33 6.57 15.77
C LEU A 370 5.85 6.63 15.83
N VAL A 371 6.47 5.50 15.50
CA VAL A 371 7.92 5.37 15.36
C VAL A 371 8.27 5.23 13.89
N PRO A 372 9.48 5.63 13.46
CA PRO A 372 9.85 5.51 12.06
C PRO A 372 9.94 4.03 11.65
N LEU A 373 9.68 3.79 10.36
CA LEU A 373 9.55 2.45 9.78
C LEU A 373 10.76 1.56 10.08
N ASP A 374 11.97 2.12 10.05
CA ASP A 374 13.21 1.42 10.37
C ASP A 374 13.17 0.81 11.79
N ARG A 375 12.62 1.54 12.75
CA ARG A 375 12.47 1.08 14.12
C ARG A 375 11.44 -0.03 14.22
N VAL A 376 10.32 0.08 13.52
CA VAL A 376 9.32 -1.00 13.49
C VAL A 376 9.94 -2.26 12.88
N LEU A 377 10.62 -2.15 11.73
CA LEU A 377 11.21 -3.30 11.05
C LEU A 377 12.38 -3.93 11.84
N ARG A 378 13.14 -3.13 12.58
CA ARG A 378 14.26 -3.60 13.41
C ARG A 378 13.80 -4.28 14.70
N ASP A 379 12.81 -3.69 15.37
CA ASP A 379 12.42 -4.09 16.72
C ASP A 379 11.21 -5.06 16.70
N ALA A 380 10.43 -5.09 15.62
CA ALA A 380 9.37 -6.08 15.42
C ALA A 380 9.97 -7.39 14.91
N LYS A 381 9.48 -8.51 15.47
CA LYS A 381 10.08 -9.84 15.31
C LYS A 381 9.46 -10.65 14.14
N ILE A 382 9.05 -10.03 13.01
CA ILE A 382 8.46 -10.73 11.81
C ILE A 382 8.94 -10.19 10.40
N LEU A 383 9.17 -11.09 9.38
CA LEU A 383 9.94 -11.18 8.04
C LEU A 383 11.01 -12.32 7.63
N PHE A 384 10.76 -13.00 6.48
CA PHE A 384 11.48 -14.10 5.73
C PHE A 384 11.95 -15.40 6.39
N VAL A 385 12.93 -15.42 7.29
CA VAL A 385 12.99 -16.56 8.24
C VAL A 385 11.70 -16.55 9.01
N GLU A 386 11.19 -15.36 9.27
CA GLU A 386 9.91 -15.15 9.90
C GLU A 386 8.73 -15.48 8.97
N ASP A 387 8.87 -15.64 7.64
CA ASP A 387 7.77 -16.24 6.85
C ASP A 387 7.66 -17.73 7.20
N LEU A 388 8.79 -18.46 7.23
CA LEU A 388 8.81 -19.85 7.72
C LEU A 388 8.37 -19.94 9.20
N LEU A 389 8.90 -19.06 10.07
CA LEU A 389 8.54 -19.06 11.49
C LEU A 389 7.08 -18.59 11.73
N ALA A 390 6.54 -17.65 10.95
CA ALA A 390 5.14 -17.22 11.02
C ALA A 390 4.18 -18.32 10.57
N HIS A 391 4.64 -19.21 9.71
CA HIS A 391 3.93 -20.43 9.31
C HIS A 391 4.22 -21.62 10.23
N GLY A 392 4.90 -21.39 11.36
CA GLY A 392 5.03 -22.35 12.47
C GLY A 392 6.24 -23.26 12.39
N HIS A 393 7.12 -23.10 11.40
CA HIS A 393 8.32 -23.91 11.25
C HIS A 393 9.39 -23.57 12.29
N HIS A 394 10.26 -24.53 12.59
CA HIS A 394 11.53 -24.29 13.28
C HIS A 394 12.61 -24.11 12.22
N VAL A 395 13.46 -23.09 12.40
CA VAL A 395 14.50 -22.75 11.43
C VAL A 395 15.85 -22.76 12.11
N VAL A 396 16.77 -23.54 11.57
CA VAL A 396 18.19 -23.49 11.94
C VAL A 396 18.93 -22.77 10.82
N GLY A 397 19.54 -21.64 11.13
CA GLY A 397 20.36 -20.88 10.19
C GLY A 397 21.84 -21.09 10.48
N ILE A 398 22.64 -21.30 9.44
CA ILE A 398 24.11 -21.37 9.51
C ILE A 398 24.72 -20.27 8.65
N ASP A 399 25.73 -19.58 9.18
CA ASP A 399 26.53 -18.58 8.47
C ASP A 399 27.90 -18.44 9.14
N ASN A 400 28.95 -18.12 8.38
CA ASN A 400 30.31 -17.90 8.90
C ASN A 400 30.75 -16.43 8.82
N HIS A 401 29.83 -15.52 8.52
CA HIS A 401 30.02 -14.08 8.41
C HIS A 401 31.03 -13.65 7.33
N SER A 402 31.47 -14.55 6.46
CA SER A 402 32.56 -14.32 5.51
C SER A 402 32.32 -13.17 4.53
N LYS A 403 31.05 -12.93 4.13
CA LYS A 403 30.73 -11.94 3.10
C LYS A 403 30.50 -10.53 3.65
N TYR A 404 29.71 -10.39 4.71
CA TYR A 404 29.25 -9.09 5.22
C TYR A 404 29.65 -8.83 6.67
N GLY A 405 30.38 -9.75 7.31
CA GLY A 405 30.61 -9.72 8.75
C GLY A 405 29.36 -10.14 9.55
N PRO A 406 29.40 -9.98 10.88
CA PRO A 406 28.26 -10.24 11.76
C PRO A 406 27.07 -9.34 11.41
N LEU A 407 25.91 -9.95 11.20
CA LEU A 407 24.67 -9.26 10.88
C LEU A 407 23.63 -9.56 11.96
N ARG A 408 23.00 -8.50 12.49
CA ARG A 408 21.80 -8.65 13.33
C ARG A 408 20.57 -8.73 12.44
N LYS A 409 19.74 -9.75 12.64
CA LYS A 409 18.52 -10.03 11.89
C LYS A 409 17.32 -9.86 12.85
N SER A 410 16.17 -9.44 12.31
CA SER A 410 14.92 -9.21 13.07
C SER A 410 14.47 -10.44 13.89
N TYR A 411 14.86 -11.63 13.44
CA TYR A 411 14.46 -12.93 13.99
C TYR A 411 15.51 -13.65 14.83
N ASP A 412 16.68 -13.05 15.09
CA ASP A 412 17.76 -13.73 15.83
C ASP A 412 17.30 -14.22 17.23
N GLU A 413 16.32 -13.53 17.83
CA GLU A 413 15.74 -13.86 19.14
C GLU A 413 14.43 -14.68 19.06
N HIS A 414 14.03 -15.13 17.88
CA HIS A 414 12.76 -15.86 17.74
C HIS A 414 12.88 -17.26 18.37
N PRO A 415 11.93 -17.73 19.21
CA PRO A 415 12.06 -18.98 19.98
C PRO A 415 12.15 -20.25 19.12
N ARG A 416 11.71 -20.17 17.87
CA ARG A 416 11.81 -21.25 16.87
C ARG A 416 12.96 -21.06 15.88
N TYR A 417 13.79 -20.05 16.07
CA TYR A 417 15.02 -19.83 15.31
C TYR A 417 16.23 -20.21 16.13
N ARG A 418 17.18 -20.89 15.51
CA ARG A 418 18.50 -21.16 16.08
C ARG A 418 19.55 -20.74 15.06
N PHE A 419 20.36 -19.74 15.42
CA PHE A 419 21.55 -19.41 14.67
C PHE A 419 22.73 -20.30 15.09
N VAL A 420 23.51 -20.73 14.12
CA VAL A 420 24.75 -21.47 14.32
C VAL A 420 25.84 -20.78 13.51
N GLU A 421 26.82 -20.22 14.19
CA GLU A 421 28.01 -19.70 13.53
C GLU A 421 28.88 -20.88 13.09
N GLY A 422 29.11 -21.04 11.79
CA GLY A 422 29.83 -22.20 11.26
C GLY A 422 30.00 -22.15 9.75
N ASP A 423 31.02 -22.87 9.26
CA ASP A 423 31.31 -22.96 7.83
C ASP A 423 30.46 -24.07 7.19
N ALA A 424 29.68 -23.72 6.16
CA ALA A 424 28.87 -24.68 5.42
C ALA A 424 29.71 -25.70 4.60
N LYS A 425 31.04 -25.56 4.58
CA LYS A 425 31.95 -26.61 4.09
C LYS A 425 32.17 -27.73 5.11
N ASP A 426 31.82 -27.55 6.38
CA ASP A 426 31.92 -28.59 7.40
C ASP A 426 30.74 -29.57 7.30
N ALA A 427 30.96 -30.69 6.60
CA ALA A 427 29.95 -31.74 6.43
C ALA A 427 29.53 -32.39 7.75
N THR A 428 30.40 -32.44 8.77
CA THR A 428 30.07 -33.03 10.07
C THR A 428 29.06 -32.13 10.79
N LEU A 429 29.37 -30.84 10.87
CA LEU A 429 28.46 -29.84 11.44
C LEU A 429 27.11 -29.83 10.70
N LEU A 430 27.13 -29.79 9.36
CA LEU A 430 25.90 -29.80 8.59
C LEU A 430 25.09 -31.09 8.80
N THR A 431 25.74 -32.24 8.94
CA THR A 431 25.06 -33.51 9.23
C THR A 431 24.39 -33.50 10.60
N GLU A 432 25.03 -32.92 11.61
CA GLU A 432 24.45 -32.77 12.95
C GLU A 432 23.24 -31.84 12.93
N LEU A 433 23.32 -30.70 12.24
CA LEU A 433 22.21 -29.76 12.12
C LEU A 433 21.05 -30.33 11.31
N ALA A 434 21.34 -31.03 10.21
CA ALA A 434 20.31 -31.61 9.34
C ALA A 434 19.60 -32.82 9.95
N ALA A 435 20.19 -33.48 10.96
CA ALA A 435 19.63 -34.70 11.56
C ALA A 435 18.22 -34.50 12.14
N ASP A 436 17.94 -33.31 12.66
CA ASP A 436 16.65 -32.95 13.26
C ASP A 436 15.76 -32.09 12.33
N CYS A 437 16.15 -31.93 11.05
CA CYS A 437 15.41 -31.15 10.08
C CYS A 437 14.56 -32.03 9.16
N ASP A 438 13.33 -31.59 8.89
CA ASP A 438 12.45 -32.25 7.91
C ASP A 438 12.84 -31.87 6.47
N GLN A 439 13.43 -30.68 6.27
CA GLN A 439 13.95 -30.22 4.97
C GLN A 439 15.26 -29.44 5.14
N VAL A 440 16.11 -29.51 4.12
CA VAL A 440 17.36 -28.73 4.01
C VAL A 440 17.23 -27.76 2.85
N LEU A 441 17.47 -26.46 3.07
CA LEU A 441 17.54 -25.45 2.00
C LEU A 441 19.01 -25.13 1.69
N ALA A 442 19.51 -25.63 0.56
CA ALA A 442 20.85 -25.34 0.06
C ALA A 442 20.89 -23.94 -0.60
N ALA A 443 21.00 -22.91 0.25
CA ALA A 443 21.06 -21.50 -0.14
C ALA A 443 22.42 -20.82 0.11
N ALA A 444 23.31 -21.46 0.85
CA ALA A 444 24.64 -20.93 1.14
C ALA A 444 25.50 -20.90 -0.12
N ALA A 445 26.07 -19.74 -0.44
CA ALA A 445 27.00 -19.56 -1.56
C ALA A 445 27.74 -18.24 -1.43
N MET A 446 28.96 -18.20 -1.96
CA MET A 446 29.60 -16.96 -2.40
C MET A 446 28.90 -16.48 -3.68
N ILE A 447 28.43 -15.22 -3.65
CA ILE A 447 27.68 -14.59 -4.74
C ILE A 447 28.02 -13.10 -4.83
N GLY A 448 27.96 -12.50 -6.02
CA GLY A 448 28.15 -11.07 -6.26
C GLY A 448 27.64 -10.65 -7.64
N GLY A 449 27.85 -9.39 -8.03
CA GLY A 449 27.52 -8.92 -9.38
C GLY A 449 28.41 -9.52 -10.48
N ILE A 450 28.12 -9.21 -11.75
CA ILE A 450 28.87 -9.74 -12.90
C ILE A 450 30.38 -9.46 -12.81
N ALA A 451 30.78 -8.28 -12.33
CA ALA A 451 32.19 -7.95 -12.12
C ALA A 451 32.86 -8.83 -11.04
N TYR A 452 32.11 -9.24 -10.01
CA TYR A 452 32.59 -10.19 -9.00
C TYR A 452 32.90 -11.56 -9.60
N PHE A 453 32.04 -12.05 -10.50
CA PHE A 453 32.23 -13.34 -11.17
C PHE A 453 33.48 -13.38 -12.03
N HIS A 454 33.80 -12.28 -12.71
CA HIS A 454 35.03 -12.16 -13.49
C HIS A 454 36.28 -12.05 -12.60
N ALA A 455 36.19 -11.30 -11.51
CA ALA A 455 37.32 -11.09 -10.61
C ALA A 455 37.66 -12.33 -9.76
N ARG A 456 36.68 -13.18 -9.46
CA ARG A 456 36.81 -14.34 -8.54
C ARG A 456 36.39 -15.65 -9.18
N ALA A 457 36.62 -15.82 -10.49
CA ALA A 457 36.09 -16.94 -11.26
C ALA A 457 36.43 -18.33 -10.67
N TYR A 458 37.67 -18.54 -10.19
CA TYR A 458 38.11 -19.80 -9.57
C TYR A 458 37.65 -19.93 -8.11
N ASP A 459 37.92 -18.92 -7.28
CA ASP A 459 37.59 -18.97 -5.85
C ASP A 459 36.09 -19.21 -5.64
N LEU A 460 35.25 -18.56 -6.45
CA LEU A 460 33.80 -18.67 -6.37
C LEU A 460 33.32 -20.09 -6.66
N ILE A 461 33.75 -20.70 -7.77
CA ILE A 461 33.34 -22.06 -8.09
C ILE A 461 33.90 -23.06 -7.07
N ALA A 462 35.17 -22.93 -6.69
CA ALA A 462 35.79 -23.85 -5.74
C ALA A 462 35.10 -23.81 -4.36
N GLU A 463 34.80 -22.62 -3.84
CA GLU A 463 34.12 -22.47 -2.55
C GLU A 463 32.67 -22.96 -2.61
N ASN A 464 31.91 -22.59 -3.65
CA ASN A 464 30.53 -23.00 -3.78
C ASN A 464 30.38 -24.52 -3.97
N GLU A 465 31.28 -25.17 -4.72
CA GLU A 465 31.23 -26.62 -4.89
C GLU A 465 31.56 -27.38 -3.60
N ARG A 466 32.46 -26.85 -2.74
CA ARG A 466 32.71 -27.43 -1.42
C ARG A 466 31.49 -27.29 -0.50
N ILE A 467 30.87 -26.11 -0.47
CA ILE A 467 29.63 -25.88 0.31
C ILE A 467 28.53 -26.84 -0.16
N LEU A 468 28.38 -26.97 -1.48
CA LEU A 468 27.38 -27.82 -2.09
C LEU A 468 27.61 -29.29 -1.76
N ALA A 469 28.83 -29.81 -1.95
CA ALA A 469 29.18 -31.18 -1.63
C ALA A 469 28.88 -31.50 -0.16
N SER A 470 29.35 -30.66 0.78
CA SER A 470 29.09 -30.85 2.20
C SER A 470 27.60 -30.79 2.55
N THR A 471 26.82 -29.94 1.87
CA THR A 471 25.36 -29.85 2.06
C THR A 471 24.65 -31.11 1.57
N PHE A 472 25.06 -31.68 0.43
CA PHE A 472 24.48 -32.91 -0.09
C PHE A 472 24.87 -34.13 0.76
N ASP A 473 26.12 -34.24 1.18
CA ASP A 473 26.57 -35.32 2.07
C ASP A 473 25.77 -35.31 3.38
N ALA A 474 25.56 -34.13 3.97
CA ALA A 474 24.73 -33.96 5.15
C ALA A 474 23.25 -34.34 4.92
N ALA A 475 22.67 -33.93 3.79
CA ALA A 475 21.30 -34.27 3.44
C ALA A 475 21.11 -35.79 3.20
N ILE A 476 22.06 -36.44 2.55
CA ILE A 476 22.07 -37.90 2.34
C ILE A 476 22.14 -38.62 3.69
N ALA A 477 23.06 -38.19 4.58
CA ALA A 477 23.21 -38.77 5.91
C ALA A 477 21.95 -38.57 6.77
N ALA A 478 21.35 -37.38 6.75
CA ALA A 478 20.11 -37.08 7.46
C ALA A 478 18.92 -37.87 6.91
N ARG A 479 18.85 -38.06 5.58
CA ARG A 479 17.84 -38.91 4.94
C ARG A 479 17.95 -40.37 5.38
N ALA A 480 19.17 -40.90 5.47
CA ALA A 480 19.41 -42.26 5.95
C ALA A 480 18.96 -42.48 7.40
N ARG A 481 18.92 -41.42 8.23
CA ARG A 481 18.39 -41.44 9.61
C ARG A 481 16.85 -41.33 9.67
N GLY A 482 16.18 -41.12 8.53
CA GLY A 482 14.74 -41.27 8.38
C GLY A 482 13.90 -40.01 8.61
N ARG A 483 14.50 -38.87 9.00
CA ARG A 483 13.75 -37.64 9.27
C ARG A 483 13.65 -36.70 8.07
N LEU A 484 14.72 -36.57 7.27
CA LEU A 484 14.73 -35.64 6.16
C LEU A 484 13.79 -36.09 5.04
N GLU A 485 12.85 -35.24 4.65
CA GLU A 485 11.90 -35.47 3.56
C GLU A 485 12.54 -35.17 2.21
N ARG A 486 13.25 -34.03 2.10
CA ARG A 486 13.89 -33.56 0.86
C ARG A 486 14.92 -32.46 1.08
N ILE A 487 15.75 -32.25 0.07
CA ILE A 487 16.60 -31.07 -0.08
C ILE A 487 16.01 -30.08 -1.10
N VAL A 488 15.98 -28.80 -0.78
CA VAL A 488 15.61 -27.72 -1.70
C VAL A 488 16.86 -26.97 -2.12
N VAL A 489 17.13 -26.88 -3.41
CA VAL A 489 18.37 -26.38 -3.98
C VAL A 489 18.13 -25.04 -4.65
N LEU A 490 18.82 -23.98 -4.18
CA LEU A 490 18.81 -22.69 -4.87
C LEU A 490 19.85 -22.65 -5.99
N SER A 491 19.36 -22.94 -7.19
CA SER A 491 20.04 -22.69 -8.46
C SER A 491 19.91 -21.21 -8.84
N SER A 492 20.01 -20.87 -10.13
CA SER A 492 19.89 -19.49 -10.62
C SER A 492 19.46 -19.46 -12.08
N SER A 493 18.89 -18.34 -12.51
CA SER A 493 18.69 -18.05 -13.94
C SER A 493 19.97 -18.13 -14.79
N MET A 494 21.16 -18.13 -14.17
CA MET A 494 22.45 -18.28 -14.87
C MET A 494 22.64 -19.64 -15.55
N VAL A 495 21.86 -20.66 -15.20
CA VAL A 495 21.85 -21.93 -15.98
C VAL A 495 21.37 -21.73 -17.42
N TYR A 496 20.72 -20.61 -17.71
CA TYR A 496 20.22 -20.22 -19.02
C TYR A 496 21.13 -19.24 -19.76
N GLU A 497 22.40 -19.11 -19.38
CA GLU A 497 23.35 -18.17 -20.00
C GLU A 497 23.36 -18.27 -21.54
N ASN A 498 23.33 -19.49 -22.06
CA ASN A 498 23.37 -19.79 -23.49
C ASN A 498 22.00 -20.20 -24.07
N ALA A 499 20.90 -19.93 -23.34
CA ALA A 499 19.57 -20.26 -23.83
C ALA A 499 19.15 -19.30 -24.97
N THR A 500 18.52 -19.87 -26.00
CA THR A 500 18.00 -19.12 -27.16
C THR A 500 16.48 -19.15 -27.28
N VAL A 501 15.80 -19.85 -26.37
CA VAL A 501 14.35 -20.00 -26.33
C VAL A 501 13.76 -19.08 -25.25
N PHE A 502 12.82 -18.21 -25.64
CA PHE A 502 12.16 -17.26 -24.75
C PHE A 502 10.64 -17.23 -24.99
N PRO A 503 9.79 -17.16 -23.94
CA PRO A 503 10.15 -17.35 -22.53
C PRO A 503 10.74 -18.74 -22.30
N THR A 504 11.73 -18.83 -21.42
CA THR A 504 12.59 -20.01 -21.22
C THR A 504 11.96 -20.96 -20.19
N PRO A 505 11.40 -22.12 -20.60
CA PRO A 505 10.88 -23.12 -19.66
C PRO A 505 11.99 -23.86 -18.92
N GLU A 506 11.63 -24.55 -17.83
CA GLU A 506 12.59 -25.26 -16.97
C GLU A 506 13.39 -26.33 -17.71
N SER A 507 12.77 -26.98 -18.70
CA SER A 507 13.38 -28.04 -19.52
C SER A 507 14.54 -27.56 -20.39
N VAL A 508 14.57 -26.27 -20.78
CA VAL A 508 15.59 -25.74 -21.71
C VAL A 508 17.01 -25.77 -21.13
N ALA A 509 17.15 -25.83 -19.80
CA ALA A 509 18.48 -25.97 -19.18
C ALA A 509 19.18 -27.30 -19.53
N GLN A 510 18.44 -28.33 -19.92
CA GLN A 510 19.00 -29.64 -20.30
C GLN A 510 19.42 -29.70 -21.77
N THR A 511 18.86 -28.83 -22.62
CA THR A 511 19.08 -28.84 -24.07
C THR A 511 19.90 -27.67 -24.56
N SER A 512 20.05 -26.62 -23.74
CA SER A 512 20.93 -25.50 -24.05
C SER A 512 22.40 -25.91 -23.87
N PRO A 513 23.32 -25.31 -24.63
CA PRO A 513 24.74 -25.41 -24.32
C PRO A 513 25.00 -25.01 -22.85
N PRO A 514 25.92 -25.69 -22.14
CA PRO A 514 26.22 -25.33 -20.76
C PRO A 514 26.73 -23.88 -20.68
N PRO A 515 26.49 -23.17 -19.57
CA PRO A 515 26.99 -21.80 -19.38
C PRO A 515 28.51 -21.70 -19.57
N PHE A 516 28.99 -20.60 -20.14
CA PHE A 516 30.43 -20.36 -20.30
C PHE A 516 31.06 -19.77 -19.05
N SER A 517 30.30 -18.99 -18.27
CA SER A 517 30.79 -18.48 -16.99
C SER A 517 30.92 -19.60 -15.96
N THR A 518 31.97 -19.54 -15.14
CA THR A 518 32.19 -20.52 -14.07
C THR A 518 31.04 -20.49 -13.06
N TYR A 519 30.46 -19.33 -12.77
CA TYR A 519 29.29 -19.22 -11.89
C TYR A 519 28.03 -19.85 -12.50
N GLY A 520 27.76 -19.62 -13.79
CA GLY A 520 26.63 -20.25 -14.45
C GLY A 520 26.78 -21.78 -14.47
N PHE A 521 27.99 -22.26 -14.76
CA PHE A 521 28.28 -23.69 -14.75
C PHE A 521 28.16 -24.29 -13.33
N GLN A 522 28.66 -23.60 -12.31
CA GLN A 522 28.50 -23.97 -10.89
C GLN A 522 27.01 -24.12 -10.52
N LYS A 523 26.15 -23.18 -10.94
CA LYS A 523 24.71 -23.29 -10.70
C LYS A 523 24.08 -24.46 -11.46
N LEU A 524 24.53 -24.77 -12.67
CA LEU A 524 24.10 -25.97 -13.37
C LEU A 524 24.57 -27.24 -12.63
N ALA A 525 25.83 -27.27 -12.15
CA ALA A 525 26.36 -28.37 -11.36
C ALA A 525 25.51 -28.65 -10.11
N SER A 526 25.01 -27.61 -9.42
CA SER A 526 24.09 -27.78 -8.28
C SER A 526 22.83 -28.57 -8.58
N GLU A 527 22.32 -28.50 -9.81
CA GLU A 527 21.17 -29.28 -10.25
C GLU A 527 21.52 -30.73 -10.55
N TYR A 528 22.75 -30.99 -11.02
CA TYR A 528 23.25 -32.33 -11.22
C TYR A 528 23.60 -33.03 -9.91
N PHE A 529 24.06 -32.31 -8.88
CA PHE A 529 24.16 -32.86 -7.53
C PHE A 529 22.80 -33.36 -7.03
N ALA A 530 21.74 -32.58 -7.24
CA ALA A 530 20.37 -32.98 -6.85
C ALA A 530 19.92 -34.27 -7.57
N ARG A 531 20.14 -34.32 -8.90
CA ARG A 531 19.79 -35.48 -9.73
C ARG A 531 20.62 -36.71 -9.37
N GLY A 532 21.93 -36.56 -9.21
CA GLY A 532 22.84 -37.65 -8.84
C GLY A 532 22.54 -38.20 -7.45
N ALA A 533 22.27 -37.32 -6.47
CA ALA A 533 21.86 -37.74 -5.13
C ALA A 533 20.52 -38.49 -5.14
N TRP A 534 19.58 -38.09 -6.00
CA TRP A 534 18.37 -38.85 -6.24
C TRP A 534 18.66 -40.21 -6.89
N GLU A 535 19.42 -40.25 -7.98
CA GLU A 535 19.74 -41.48 -8.71
C GLU A 535 20.40 -42.53 -7.81
N GLN A 536 21.39 -42.12 -7.02
CA GLN A 536 22.17 -43.04 -6.19
C GLN A 536 21.56 -43.30 -4.80
N TYR A 537 21.06 -42.27 -4.13
CA TYR A 537 20.63 -42.35 -2.73
C TYR A 537 19.13 -42.15 -2.54
N GLN A 538 18.38 -41.91 -3.62
CA GLN A 538 16.94 -41.61 -3.58
C GLN A 538 16.62 -40.44 -2.64
N LEU A 539 17.52 -39.45 -2.55
CA LEU A 539 17.31 -38.20 -1.83
C LEU A 539 16.34 -37.31 -2.62
N PRO A 540 15.08 -37.11 -2.18
CA PRO A 540 14.15 -36.29 -2.93
C PRO A 540 14.59 -34.83 -2.94
N PHE A 541 14.33 -34.12 -4.03
CA PHE A 541 14.78 -32.73 -4.17
C PHE A 541 13.74 -31.78 -4.73
N THR A 542 13.98 -30.47 -4.62
CA THR A 542 13.29 -29.44 -5.39
C THR A 542 14.30 -28.40 -5.83
N ILE A 543 14.36 -28.08 -7.12
CA ILE A 543 15.28 -27.04 -7.64
C ILE A 543 14.50 -25.76 -7.88
N LEU A 544 15.01 -24.64 -7.37
CA LEU A 544 14.43 -23.32 -7.57
C LEU A 544 15.43 -22.41 -8.28
N ARG A 545 14.97 -21.68 -9.30
CA ARG A 545 15.76 -20.73 -10.09
C ARG A 545 15.20 -19.32 -9.92
N PRO A 546 15.68 -18.54 -8.94
CA PRO A 546 15.34 -17.13 -8.82
C PRO A 546 15.89 -16.32 -10.00
N PHE A 547 15.09 -15.36 -10.49
CA PHE A 547 15.50 -14.40 -11.51
C PHE A 547 15.70 -13.02 -10.89
N ASN A 548 16.93 -12.50 -11.03
CA ASN A 548 17.32 -11.13 -10.66
C ASN A 548 16.65 -10.64 -9.35
N CYS A 549 16.99 -11.29 -8.24
CA CYS A 549 16.51 -10.88 -6.91
C CYS A 549 16.85 -9.40 -6.64
N VAL A 550 15.87 -8.62 -6.20
CA VAL A 550 16.03 -7.23 -5.78
C VAL A 550 15.40 -7.07 -4.39
N GLY A 551 16.12 -6.46 -3.47
CA GLY A 551 15.65 -6.18 -2.12
C GLY A 551 16.76 -5.58 -1.27
N ILE A 552 16.43 -5.22 -0.04
CA ILE A 552 17.38 -4.68 0.95
C ILE A 552 18.40 -5.74 1.41
N GLY A 553 19.47 -5.29 2.07
CA GLY A 553 20.45 -6.16 2.73
C GLY A 553 21.68 -6.50 1.89
N GLU A 554 21.78 -6.04 0.65
CA GLU A 554 23.01 -6.16 -0.14
C GLU A 554 24.02 -5.07 0.28
N ARG A 555 24.98 -5.45 1.13
CA ARG A 555 26.06 -4.57 1.62
C ARG A 555 27.33 -4.72 0.78
N ARG A 556 28.32 -3.84 0.99
CA ARG A 556 29.66 -4.02 0.43
C ARG A 556 30.28 -5.30 1.02
N ALA A 557 30.79 -6.17 0.15
CA ALA A 557 31.48 -7.37 0.60
C ALA A 557 32.80 -7.00 1.30
N VAL A 558 33.13 -7.69 2.39
CA VAL A 558 34.44 -7.58 3.05
C VAL A 558 35.47 -8.22 2.12
N LEU A 559 36.26 -7.41 1.41
CA LEU A 559 37.31 -7.90 0.51
C LEU A 559 38.67 -7.85 1.22
N PRO A 560 39.51 -8.89 1.06
CA PRO A 560 40.93 -8.77 1.39
C PRO A 560 41.58 -7.87 0.32
N SER A 561 42.13 -6.73 0.75
CA SER A 561 42.78 -5.64 0.00
C SER A 561 41.87 -4.57 -0.65
N ASP A 562 41.94 -3.37 -0.08
CA ASP A 562 41.39 -2.13 -0.62
C ASP A 562 42.23 -1.61 -1.80
N ALA A 563 41.60 -1.41 -2.96
CA ALA A 563 42.13 -0.56 -4.01
C ALA A 563 41.63 0.89 -3.81
N GLN A 564 42.52 1.85 -4.06
CA GLN A 564 42.43 3.25 -3.62
C GLN A 564 41.15 4.01 -4.03
N PRO A 565 40.73 5.01 -3.22
CA PRO A 565 39.58 5.85 -3.51
C PRO A 565 39.96 6.93 -4.54
N GLY A 566 39.42 6.82 -5.77
CA GLY A 566 39.68 7.82 -6.81
C GLY A 566 38.96 7.60 -8.13
N ASN A 567 38.55 6.37 -8.43
CA ASN A 567 37.50 6.05 -9.40
C ASN A 567 36.65 4.99 -8.72
N VAL A 568 35.37 5.26 -8.50
CA VAL A 568 34.49 4.40 -7.70
C VAL A 568 34.35 3.04 -8.39
N THR A 569 35.21 2.09 -8.07
CA THR A 569 35.07 0.67 -8.40
C THR A 569 34.01 0.08 -7.48
N GLN A 570 32.75 0.44 -7.72
CA GLN A 570 31.53 -0.25 -7.22
C GLN A 570 31.36 -1.65 -7.86
N ALA A 571 32.46 -2.33 -8.16
CA ALA A 571 32.52 -3.53 -8.99
C ALA A 571 32.04 -4.82 -8.28
N THR A 572 31.23 -4.72 -7.22
CA THR A 572 30.81 -5.89 -6.43
C THR A 572 29.30 -6.06 -6.29
N SER A 573 28.49 -5.06 -6.64
CA SER A 573 27.03 -5.10 -6.47
C SER A 573 26.28 -5.58 -7.73
N HIS A 574 25.08 -6.13 -7.52
CA HIS A 574 24.14 -6.37 -8.61
C HIS A 574 23.67 -5.06 -9.25
N VAL A 575 23.07 -5.15 -10.44
CA VAL A 575 22.71 -4.00 -11.29
C VAL A 575 21.89 -2.92 -10.56
N VAL A 576 20.87 -3.31 -9.78
CA VAL A 576 19.98 -2.33 -9.14
C VAL A 576 20.69 -1.55 -8.03
N PRO A 577 21.35 -2.19 -7.03
CA PRO A 577 22.14 -1.44 -6.04
C PRO A 577 23.27 -0.61 -6.65
N ASP A 578 23.96 -1.11 -7.69
CA ASP A 578 25.01 -0.35 -8.39
C ASP A 578 24.48 0.96 -8.97
N LEU A 579 23.38 0.89 -9.73
CA LEU A 579 22.77 2.07 -10.32
C LEU A 579 22.24 3.05 -9.25
N ILE A 580 21.61 2.56 -8.18
CA ILE A 580 21.17 3.42 -7.07
C ILE A 580 22.37 4.13 -6.45
N ALA A 581 23.46 3.41 -6.19
CA ALA A 581 24.63 3.98 -5.55
C ALA A 581 25.31 5.04 -6.41
N LYS A 582 25.44 4.82 -7.73
CA LYS A 582 25.94 5.82 -8.69
C LYS A 582 25.08 7.09 -8.71
N VAL A 583 23.76 6.92 -8.73
CA VAL A 583 22.81 8.04 -8.78
C VAL A 583 22.79 8.82 -7.45
N LEU A 584 22.86 8.13 -6.31
CA LEU A 584 23.01 8.76 -4.99
C LEU A 584 24.35 9.49 -4.83
N ALA A 585 25.42 8.99 -5.44
CA ALA A 585 26.73 9.64 -5.49
C ALA A 585 26.79 10.83 -6.48
N GLY A 586 25.69 11.11 -7.19
CA GLY A 586 25.59 12.25 -8.11
C GLY A 586 26.20 12.04 -9.49
N GLN A 587 26.45 10.80 -9.91
CA GLN A 587 27.01 10.50 -11.23
C GLN A 587 26.05 10.92 -12.36
N ASP A 588 26.49 11.87 -13.18
CA ASP A 588 25.76 12.39 -14.34
C ASP A 588 26.75 12.84 -15.44
N PRO A 589 26.78 12.21 -16.63
CA PRO A 589 25.88 11.15 -17.09
C PRO A 589 26.06 9.83 -16.34
N LEU A 590 24.98 9.06 -16.21
CA LEU A 590 24.97 7.77 -15.53
C LEU A 590 25.62 6.70 -16.42
N HIS A 591 26.61 5.98 -15.87
CA HIS A 591 27.31 4.93 -16.58
C HIS A 591 26.60 3.58 -16.45
N VAL A 592 26.13 3.06 -17.58
CA VAL A 592 25.46 1.76 -17.71
C VAL A 592 26.38 0.79 -18.44
N LEU A 593 26.57 -0.41 -17.87
CA LEU A 593 27.39 -1.45 -18.48
C LEU A 593 26.69 -2.05 -19.70
N GLY A 594 27.40 -2.19 -20.81
CA GLY A 594 26.83 -2.64 -22.08
C GLY A 594 25.92 -1.58 -22.70
N ASP A 595 25.12 -1.96 -23.70
CA ASP A 595 24.22 -1.03 -24.39
C ASP A 595 22.92 -0.72 -23.61
N GLY A 596 22.82 -1.19 -22.36
CA GLY A 596 21.66 -1.03 -21.49
C GLY A 596 20.36 -1.75 -21.92
N LYS A 597 20.34 -2.40 -23.08
CA LYS A 597 19.15 -3.09 -23.62
C LYS A 597 18.98 -4.51 -23.09
N GLN A 598 19.87 -4.96 -22.20
CA GLN A 598 19.81 -6.30 -21.64
C GLN A 598 18.47 -6.48 -20.91
N VAL A 599 17.71 -7.52 -21.27
CA VAL A 599 16.38 -7.79 -20.68
C VAL A 599 16.52 -8.73 -19.49
N ARG A 600 15.88 -8.37 -18.38
CA ARG A 600 15.85 -9.12 -17.12
C ARG A 600 14.46 -9.12 -16.50
N HIS A 601 14.24 -10.00 -15.54
CA HIS A 601 13.02 -10.05 -14.73
C HIS A 601 13.38 -9.81 -13.26
N TYR A 602 13.38 -8.55 -12.84
CA TYR A 602 13.79 -8.14 -11.49
C TYR A 602 12.70 -8.49 -10.48
N THR A 603 12.96 -9.51 -9.67
CA THR A 603 11.96 -10.10 -8.79
C THR A 603 12.22 -9.69 -7.36
N TYR A 604 11.21 -9.16 -6.68
CA TYR A 604 11.35 -8.72 -5.30
C TYR A 604 11.70 -9.89 -4.38
N GLY A 605 12.65 -9.67 -3.47
CA GLY A 605 13.10 -10.67 -2.50
C GLY A 605 11.93 -11.28 -1.74
N GLY A 606 11.01 -10.46 -1.21
CA GLY A 606 9.84 -10.95 -0.48
C GLY A 606 8.93 -11.88 -1.28
N ASP A 607 8.78 -11.66 -2.59
CA ASP A 607 8.03 -12.58 -3.45
C ASP A 607 8.78 -13.91 -3.61
N LEU A 608 10.11 -13.88 -3.76
CA LEU A 608 10.92 -15.09 -3.82
C LEU A 608 10.81 -15.92 -2.52
N ALA A 609 10.61 -15.30 -1.36
CA ALA A 609 10.28 -15.99 -0.08
C ALA A 609 9.09 -16.90 -0.22
N ILE A 610 8.01 -16.31 -0.72
CA ILE A 610 6.73 -16.96 -0.84
C ILE A 610 6.88 -18.12 -1.82
N GLY A 611 7.57 -17.91 -2.95
CA GLY A 611 7.87 -18.96 -3.92
C GLY A 611 8.65 -20.13 -3.32
N ILE A 612 9.70 -19.84 -2.53
CA ILE A 612 10.51 -20.87 -1.85
C ILE A 612 9.67 -21.64 -0.83
N ARG A 613 8.93 -20.97 0.05
CA ARG A 613 8.07 -21.63 1.03
C ARG A 613 6.97 -22.47 0.37
N LEU A 614 6.32 -21.95 -0.67
CA LEU A 614 5.29 -22.71 -1.41
C LEU A 614 5.87 -23.97 -2.04
N ALA A 615 7.09 -23.90 -2.59
CA ALA A 615 7.79 -25.07 -3.10
C ALA A 615 8.12 -26.08 -1.99
N MET A 616 8.65 -25.61 -0.85
CA MET A 616 8.95 -26.44 0.34
C MET A 616 7.69 -27.06 0.96
N GLY A 617 6.52 -26.45 0.81
CA GLY A 617 5.25 -26.99 1.31
C GLY A 617 4.51 -27.90 0.31
N SER A 618 4.91 -27.91 -0.96
CA SER A 618 4.16 -28.59 -2.03
C SER A 618 4.68 -30.01 -2.27
N PRO A 619 3.84 -31.07 -2.14
CA PRO A 619 4.20 -32.41 -2.58
C PRO A 619 4.44 -32.50 -4.09
N ARG A 620 3.78 -31.62 -4.87
CA ARG A 620 3.95 -31.54 -6.34
C ARG A 620 5.28 -30.90 -6.75
N ALA A 621 6.07 -30.41 -5.79
CA ALA A 621 7.39 -29.86 -6.05
C ALA A 621 8.52 -30.88 -5.86
N VAL A 622 8.20 -32.10 -5.41
CA VAL A 622 9.19 -33.17 -5.22
C VAL A 622 9.71 -33.64 -6.59
N ASN A 623 11.03 -33.68 -6.70
CA ASN A 623 11.83 -33.97 -7.89
C ASN A 623 11.54 -33.05 -9.08
N GLU A 624 11.04 -31.84 -8.80
CA GLU A 624 10.70 -30.84 -9.80
C GLU A 624 11.63 -29.62 -9.76
N THR A 625 11.61 -28.86 -10.84
CA THR A 625 12.36 -27.61 -11.00
C THR A 625 11.41 -26.46 -11.34
N PHE A 626 11.64 -25.27 -10.78
CA PHE A 626 10.79 -24.09 -10.99
C PHE A 626 11.59 -22.80 -11.23
N ASN A 627 11.15 -22.02 -12.21
CA ASN A 627 11.55 -20.63 -12.37
C ASN A 627 10.73 -19.72 -11.44
N LEU A 628 11.40 -18.98 -10.57
CA LEU A 628 10.76 -18.01 -9.68
C LEU A 628 11.08 -16.60 -10.16
N ALA A 629 10.10 -15.94 -10.77
CA ALA A 629 10.27 -14.61 -11.34
C ALA A 629 8.97 -13.80 -11.40
N THR A 630 9.10 -12.47 -11.51
CA THR A 630 8.03 -11.59 -12.00
C THR A 630 7.70 -11.88 -13.47
N ALA A 631 6.47 -11.60 -13.88
CA ALA A 631 6.05 -11.70 -15.28
C ALA A 631 6.61 -10.57 -16.16
N THR A 632 7.03 -9.46 -15.55
CA THR A 632 7.38 -8.24 -16.25
C THR A 632 8.86 -8.24 -16.67
N PRO A 633 9.16 -8.22 -17.98
CA PRO A 633 10.52 -7.97 -18.46
C PRO A 633 10.86 -6.49 -18.27
N THR A 634 12.13 -6.20 -18.00
CA THR A 634 12.63 -4.82 -17.86
C THR A 634 14.06 -4.75 -18.36
N THR A 635 14.39 -3.70 -19.12
CA THR A 635 15.76 -3.44 -19.57
C THR A 635 16.58 -2.74 -18.49
N VAL A 636 17.91 -2.77 -18.60
CA VAL A 636 18.78 -2.04 -17.66
C VAL A 636 18.56 -0.52 -17.77
N GLU A 637 18.30 0.02 -18.97
CA GLU A 637 17.94 1.43 -19.16
C GLU A 637 16.62 1.79 -18.48
N GLU A 638 15.61 0.93 -18.55
CA GLU A 638 14.34 1.15 -17.85
C GLU A 638 14.53 1.18 -16.33
N VAL A 639 15.36 0.28 -15.80
CA VAL A 639 15.75 0.31 -14.38
C VAL A 639 16.46 1.62 -14.03
N ALA A 640 17.44 2.03 -14.82
CA ALA A 640 18.14 3.30 -14.64
C ALA A 640 17.18 4.49 -14.65
N ALA A 641 16.20 4.51 -15.56
CA ALA A 641 15.17 5.54 -15.64
C ALA A 641 14.23 5.56 -14.43
N ILE A 642 13.85 4.39 -13.90
CA ILE A 642 13.05 4.30 -12.67
C ILE A 642 13.83 4.86 -11.49
N ILE A 643 15.08 4.45 -11.31
CA ILE A 643 15.96 4.92 -10.23
C ILE A 643 16.19 6.43 -10.34
N TRP A 644 16.54 6.91 -11.54
CA TRP A 644 16.82 8.32 -11.78
C TRP A 644 15.63 9.21 -11.45
N ARG A 645 14.43 8.89 -11.95
CA ARG A 645 13.22 9.67 -11.63
C ARG A 645 12.88 9.69 -10.15
N LYS A 646 13.18 8.61 -9.42
CA LYS A 646 12.94 8.53 -7.97
C LYS A 646 13.94 9.35 -7.15
N ILE A 647 15.17 9.53 -7.62
CA ILE A 647 16.22 10.26 -6.89
C ILE A 647 16.35 11.72 -7.37
N HIS A 648 16.23 11.97 -8.67
CA HIS A 648 16.35 13.28 -9.33
C HIS A 648 15.15 13.56 -10.25
N PRO A 649 13.93 13.78 -9.69
CA PRO A 649 12.71 13.94 -10.49
C PRO A 649 12.77 15.13 -11.46
N ASP A 650 13.51 16.18 -11.13
CA ASP A 650 13.56 17.44 -11.88
C ASP A 650 14.71 17.51 -12.91
N ARG A 651 15.49 16.43 -13.08
CA ARG A 651 16.65 16.41 -13.98
C ARG A 651 16.47 15.37 -15.09
N PRO A 652 16.82 15.68 -16.35
CA PRO A 652 16.80 14.69 -17.42
C PRO A 652 17.88 13.63 -17.18
N LEU A 653 17.55 12.36 -17.44
CA LEU A 653 18.51 11.26 -17.42
C LEU A 653 19.42 11.33 -18.65
N ARG A 654 20.73 11.29 -18.43
CA ARG A 654 21.74 11.11 -19.47
C ARG A 654 22.50 9.82 -19.19
N ILE A 655 22.60 8.93 -20.17
CA ILE A 655 23.30 7.65 -20.04
C ILE A 655 24.54 7.65 -20.92
N VAL A 656 25.64 7.13 -20.38
CA VAL A 656 26.82 6.71 -21.14
C VAL A 656 26.96 5.21 -20.99
N HIS A 657 27.23 4.53 -22.10
CA HIS A 657 27.38 3.07 -22.14
C HIS A 657 28.86 2.69 -22.02
N ASP A 658 29.16 1.86 -21.03
CA ASP A 658 30.48 1.27 -20.85
C ASP A 658 30.60 -0.04 -21.64
N ALA A 659 31.83 -0.47 -21.93
CA ALA A 659 32.07 -1.73 -22.63
C ALA A 659 31.46 -2.92 -21.85
N PRO A 660 30.76 -3.86 -22.52
CA PRO A 660 30.19 -5.02 -21.85
C PRO A 660 31.28 -5.96 -21.34
N LEU A 661 30.95 -6.72 -20.30
CA LEU A 661 31.80 -7.81 -19.81
C LEU A 661 31.59 -9.09 -20.65
N VAL A 662 32.59 -9.98 -20.65
CA VAL A 662 32.64 -11.17 -21.52
C VAL A 662 31.42 -12.08 -21.35
N TYR A 663 30.81 -12.15 -20.15
CA TYR A 663 29.64 -12.98 -19.86
C TYR A 663 28.34 -12.19 -19.67
N ASP A 664 28.20 -11.03 -20.33
CA ASP A 664 26.96 -10.25 -20.24
C ASP A 664 25.83 -10.85 -21.09
N VAL A 665 24.92 -11.57 -20.42
CA VAL A 665 23.76 -12.22 -21.06
C VAL A 665 22.83 -11.15 -21.63
N GLN A 666 22.45 -11.21 -22.89
CA GLN A 666 21.60 -10.15 -23.45
C GLN A 666 20.12 -10.29 -23.05
N VAL A 667 19.58 -11.52 -23.04
CA VAL A 667 18.16 -11.75 -22.70
C VAL A 667 18.05 -12.88 -21.68
N ARG A 668 17.35 -12.61 -20.57
CA ARG A 668 16.91 -13.64 -19.61
C ARG A 668 15.43 -13.44 -19.32
N ARG A 669 14.60 -14.26 -19.97
CA ARG A 669 13.14 -14.19 -19.88
C ARG A 669 12.59 -15.55 -19.48
N PRO A 670 12.27 -15.79 -18.20
CA PRO A 670 11.72 -17.07 -17.76
C PRO A 670 10.33 -17.31 -18.32
N ASP A 671 10.00 -18.58 -18.51
CA ASP A 671 8.63 -19.03 -18.44
C ASP A 671 8.26 -19.26 -16.98
N ILE A 672 7.21 -18.58 -16.52
CA ILE A 672 6.73 -18.61 -15.13
C ILE A 672 5.46 -19.45 -14.95
N ARG A 673 4.93 -20.03 -16.04
CA ARG A 673 3.66 -20.77 -16.03
C ARG A 673 3.69 -21.95 -15.07
N LYS A 674 4.77 -22.73 -15.07
CA LYS A 674 4.91 -23.91 -14.23
C LYS A 674 4.85 -23.56 -12.73
N ALA A 675 5.56 -22.52 -12.29
CA ALA A 675 5.51 -22.09 -10.90
C ALA A 675 4.09 -21.63 -10.50
N LYS A 676 3.39 -20.94 -11.40
CA LYS A 676 1.98 -20.54 -11.19
C LYS A 676 1.03 -21.73 -11.12
N GLU A 677 1.15 -22.70 -12.02
CA GLU A 677 0.24 -23.85 -12.15
C GLU A 677 0.46 -24.93 -11.07
N VAL A 678 1.72 -25.15 -10.69
CA VAL A 678 2.09 -26.24 -9.76
C VAL A 678 2.16 -25.74 -8.32
N LEU A 679 2.73 -24.55 -8.09
CA LEU A 679 2.92 -23.99 -6.74
C LEU A 679 1.84 -22.96 -6.38
N GLY A 680 1.11 -22.42 -7.36
CA GLY A 680 0.25 -21.25 -7.15
C GLY A 680 1.06 -19.97 -6.94
N PHE A 681 2.33 -19.95 -7.33
CA PHE A 681 3.24 -18.82 -7.12
C PHE A 681 3.06 -17.75 -8.21
N GLU A 682 2.92 -16.50 -7.79
CA GLU A 682 2.96 -15.32 -8.66
C GLU A 682 3.66 -14.19 -7.91
N ALA A 683 4.75 -13.66 -8.49
CA ALA A 683 5.42 -12.48 -7.96
C ALA A 683 4.64 -11.24 -8.36
N THR A 684 4.12 -10.50 -7.37
CA THR A 684 3.17 -9.40 -7.58
C THR A 684 3.72 -8.04 -7.19
N THR A 685 4.89 -7.99 -6.55
CA THR A 685 5.50 -6.73 -6.11
C THR A 685 6.08 -6.00 -7.32
N PRO A 686 5.65 -4.76 -7.61
CA PRO A 686 6.22 -3.97 -8.71
C PRO A 686 7.68 -3.60 -8.44
N LEU A 687 8.52 -3.64 -9.48
CA LEU A 687 9.93 -3.24 -9.38
C LEU A 687 10.11 -1.82 -8.84
N ALA A 688 9.22 -0.90 -9.21
CA ALA A 688 9.27 0.48 -8.70
C ALA A 688 9.13 0.55 -7.17
N SER A 689 8.26 -0.28 -6.58
CA SER A 689 8.10 -0.36 -5.12
C SER A 689 9.32 -0.96 -4.45
N ALA A 690 9.89 -2.02 -5.02
CA ALA A 690 11.14 -2.60 -4.52
C ALA A 690 12.32 -1.61 -4.58
N ILE A 691 12.36 -0.75 -5.61
CA ILE A 691 13.37 0.32 -5.72
C ILE A 691 13.15 1.40 -4.65
N ASP A 692 11.91 1.77 -4.31
CA ASP A 692 11.65 2.75 -3.23
C ASP A 692 12.23 2.28 -1.90
N GLU A 693 11.96 1.02 -1.54
CA GLU A 693 12.50 0.40 -0.34
C GLU A 693 14.02 0.37 -0.34
N LEU A 694 14.62 -0.03 -1.47
CA LEU A 694 16.07 -0.13 -1.61
C LEU A 694 16.75 1.24 -1.56
N VAL A 695 16.20 2.27 -2.21
CA VAL A 695 16.74 3.64 -2.15
C VAL A 695 16.69 4.18 -0.71
N ALA A 696 15.58 3.96 0.00
CA ALA A 696 15.45 4.38 1.40
C ALA A 696 16.52 3.70 2.27
N TRP A 697 16.68 2.38 2.14
CA TRP A 697 17.67 1.61 2.88
C TRP A 697 19.13 2.01 2.56
N MET A 698 19.47 2.25 1.29
CA MET A 698 20.83 2.65 0.90
C MET A 698 21.17 4.07 1.38
N ARG A 699 20.18 4.97 1.49
CA ARG A 699 20.38 6.30 2.08
C ARG A 699 20.71 6.20 3.57
N THR A 700 20.05 5.31 4.32
CA THR A 700 20.32 5.11 5.74
C THR A 700 21.71 4.50 5.97
N GLU A 701 22.09 3.48 5.20
CA GLU A 701 23.42 2.86 5.29
C GLU A 701 24.56 3.86 5.00
N SER A 702 24.39 4.73 3.99
CA SER A 702 25.39 5.75 3.64
C SER A 702 25.62 6.76 4.76
N SER A 703 24.58 7.05 5.56
CA SER A 703 24.65 7.96 6.71
C SER A 703 25.32 7.35 7.95
N GLU A 704 25.28 6.03 8.09
CA GLU A 704 25.96 5.30 9.18
C GLU A 704 27.45 5.10 8.90
N LEU A 705 27.85 4.94 7.63
CA LEU A 705 29.26 4.85 7.19
C LEU A 705 30.03 6.18 7.23
N SER A 706 29.34 7.31 7.38
CA SER A 706 29.93 8.65 7.47
C SER A 706 29.96 9.22 8.90
N ARG A 707 29.57 8.42 9.90
CA ARG A 707 29.80 8.62 11.33
C ARG A 707 30.85 7.63 11.83
#